data_AF-A0A838EJW3-F1
#
_entry.id   AF-A0A838EJW3-F1
#
_cell.length_a   1.000
_cell.length_b   1.000
_cell.length_c   1.000
_cell.angle_alpha   90.00
_cell.angle_beta   90.00
_cell.angle_gamma   90.00
#
_symmetry.space_group_name_H-M   'P 1'
#
loop_
_entity.id
_entity.type
_entity.pdbx_description
1 polymer ?
#
loop_
_entity_poly.entity_id
_entity_poly.type
_entity_poly.pdbx_seq_one_letter_code
_entity_poly.pdbx_strand_id
1 'polypeptide(L)'
;MASEAIDLFYSYAHEDEALRDRLNTHLSLLRQQGFIYAWYDRDISAGSLWAQEIDTHLQTARIILLLVSPDFMTSSYCYGVEMKEALRRHEAGEATVIPIILRPCDWEAAPFGKLQALPKDGKAVTMWANRDAALTNIAKGIRKVVDEINGSSPTTSPQSTTGRKKAANSGGGLGGQVMQNAPTLSTPVLKKAIDTYYKGLAEYKGKADYELALRSAFQNLLADMARHVKWTLIPEQTIEGGIRPDGVLRDAFNLKRGYWEAKGPKSDLEREIVKKTADGYPLINTIFENTRTAVLYQSKRRVPTEYDLQNPNHVSDLLKQFFTFVEPDIENFEVAVDEFKVRIPELAGALVGIIDKEHTLNKKFNTAFDTFMELCRAALDPQISAATINEMLVQHLLTKRLFRTVFGNSEFINRNVIAVEIEKVIRALTSRSFNADDFLKTLDRFYVAIEGAAKGIESWSERQHFLNTVYERFFQGFSVKQADTHGIVYTPQEIVDFMCNSVDEILKRDFGKSIAEPGVQILDPATGTGNFIVNLMQHHIPRSRLKYKYMHDLFCNEITLLPYYIASLNIEHEYYERMKEYESFEGICFADTLELAEGKQLPLFVEENTERVQREKDAQIMVVIGNPPYNMGQKNENENNKNRPYPVIDGRIHETYAKASSATLTNKLYDAYVRFFRWATDRLGDRDGIVCLVTNNSFVDQIAFDSMRKHLMKDFTQVYHLDLHGNVRKNPKLSGTTHNVFGIQVGVGITIAVRSSNHSTSILNYYRVPEYWTRLEKLKFLASKTNITEIEWQELYPDERHTWLTGGLQADFTAFLPMGTKLTKSAKEANVEAIFKIYSLGVVTSRDAYVYSFDAIQLRHQVAIFVDIYNSAVDKLKRQGRTIDLASLVDISNPHVKWTRQVKSSLLRLQYSQYNDEHIRNSLYRPFVKKKLYFDDFWNEERYKQHLIFPTYATEMENVAIVTSDHGHRAPFSTLCTNIIPELHLLASTDAVQCFSYYIYAGDGTNRHENITDWSLSQFQAKYGLAVSKWDIFHYVYAMLHHPQYRERYAENLKRDLPHIPLLHGVEAFQVCVRVGRELMDLHLNYEQAQEYKLEWLENEDVPFSWRVEKMKLTADRSALVINESLTLAGIPSACFEYRLGNRSALEWVIDQYQVSKDARSGIVSDPNNLDAEEYIVRLVGRVVTVSVETVRLVGDLAHAVTMKDWMDVGVDLNDGV
;
A
#
# COMPACT_ATOMS: atom_id res chain seq x y z
N MET A 1 -11.25 -6.46 48.10
CA MET A 1 -10.84 -7.44 47.08
C MET A 1 -11.32 -6.90 45.76
N ALA A 2 -10.44 -6.70 44.78
CA ALA A 2 -10.87 -6.37 43.41
C ALA A 2 -11.67 -7.59 42.89
N SER A 3 -12.87 -7.39 42.35
CA SER A 3 -13.60 -8.52 41.77
C SER A 3 -12.84 -8.96 40.51
N GLU A 4 -12.47 -10.24 40.43
CA GLU A 4 -11.89 -10.80 39.21
C GLU A 4 -12.91 -10.68 38.07
N ALA A 5 -12.43 -10.41 36.85
CA ALA A 5 -13.28 -10.35 35.66
C ALA A 5 -13.91 -11.72 35.41
N ILE A 6 -15.20 -11.73 35.06
CA ILE A 6 -15.93 -12.97 34.80
C ILE A 6 -15.71 -13.40 33.34
N ASP A 7 -15.14 -14.58 33.12
CA ASP A 7 -15.00 -15.15 31.77
C ASP A 7 -16.38 -15.44 31.16
N LEU A 8 -16.60 -14.88 29.96
CA LEU A 8 -17.82 -14.96 29.17
C LEU A 8 -17.53 -15.68 27.85
N PHE A 9 -18.31 -16.71 27.57
CA PHE A 9 -18.23 -17.52 26.35
C PHE A 9 -19.48 -17.34 25.48
N TYR A 10 -19.30 -17.24 24.16
CA TYR A 10 -20.39 -17.24 23.18
C TYR A 10 -20.50 -18.61 22.51
N SER A 11 -21.63 -19.29 22.66
CA SER A 11 -21.99 -20.44 21.82
C SER A 11 -22.91 -19.94 20.70
N TYR A 12 -22.44 -20.00 19.46
CA TYR A 12 -23.15 -19.42 18.31
C TYR A 12 -22.82 -20.15 17.01
N ALA A 13 -23.77 -20.19 16.07
CA ALA A 13 -23.51 -20.64 14.70
C ALA A 13 -22.75 -19.56 13.92
N HIS A 14 -21.82 -19.94 13.04
CA HIS A 14 -20.99 -18.99 12.27
C HIS A 14 -21.83 -17.99 11.45
N GLU A 15 -23.01 -18.41 11.00
CA GLU A 15 -23.98 -17.59 10.28
C GLU A 15 -24.49 -16.38 11.09
N ASP A 16 -24.39 -16.43 12.42
CA ASP A 16 -24.78 -15.36 13.33
C ASP A 16 -23.60 -14.46 13.76
N GLU A 17 -22.41 -14.62 13.17
CA GLU A 17 -21.19 -13.88 13.53
C GLU A 17 -21.40 -12.37 13.52
N ALA A 18 -22.06 -11.83 12.50
CA ALA A 18 -22.31 -10.40 12.39
C ALA A 18 -23.20 -9.85 13.55
N LEU A 19 -24.12 -10.66 14.09
CA LEU A 19 -24.94 -10.28 15.25
C LEU A 19 -24.17 -10.49 16.56
N ARG A 20 -23.30 -11.50 16.64
CA ARG A 20 -22.36 -11.70 17.76
C ARG A 20 -21.37 -10.54 17.88
N ASP A 21 -20.77 -10.09 16.79
CA ASP A 21 -19.87 -8.93 16.73
C ASP A 21 -20.56 -7.67 17.24
N ARG A 22 -21.80 -7.44 16.82
CA ARG A 22 -22.61 -6.33 17.31
C ARG A 22 -22.92 -6.47 18.80
N LEU A 23 -23.29 -7.66 19.28
CA LEU A 23 -23.51 -7.90 20.70
C LEU A 23 -22.24 -7.67 21.52
N ASN A 24 -21.09 -8.15 21.06
CA ASN A 24 -19.79 -7.92 21.68
C ASN A 24 -19.46 -6.42 21.76
N THR A 25 -19.79 -5.66 20.70
CA THR A 25 -19.67 -4.19 20.68
C THR A 25 -20.54 -3.55 21.76
N HIS A 26 -21.78 -4.02 21.95
CA HIS A 26 -22.69 -3.53 22.99
C HIS A 26 -22.29 -3.94 24.42
N LEU A 27 -21.49 -5.00 24.56
CA LEU A 27 -20.89 -5.43 25.84
C LEU A 27 -19.55 -4.75 26.15
N SER A 28 -19.06 -3.89 25.26
CA SER A 28 -17.78 -3.17 25.42
C SER A 28 -17.65 -2.45 26.76
N LEU A 29 -18.72 -1.81 27.25
CA LEU A 29 -18.69 -1.12 28.54
C LEU A 29 -18.47 -2.08 29.72
N LEU A 30 -19.06 -3.28 29.71
CA LEU A 30 -18.82 -4.29 30.74
C LEU A 30 -17.38 -4.83 30.68
N ARG A 31 -16.83 -4.99 29.47
CA ARG A 31 -15.44 -5.41 29.24
C ARG A 31 -14.43 -4.35 29.70
N GLN A 32 -14.68 -3.09 29.36
CA GLN A 32 -13.81 -1.96 29.72
C GLN A 32 -13.82 -1.67 31.23
N GLN A 33 -14.93 -1.94 31.89
CA GLN A 33 -15.02 -1.87 33.36
C GLN A 33 -14.38 -3.08 34.06
N GLY A 34 -13.81 -4.03 33.29
CA GLY A 34 -13.16 -5.23 33.83
C GLY A 34 -14.15 -6.22 34.45
N PHE A 35 -15.45 -6.08 34.20
CA PHE A 35 -16.46 -6.95 34.79
C PHE A 35 -16.58 -8.29 34.07
N ILE A 36 -16.30 -8.32 32.76
CA ILE A 36 -16.28 -9.54 31.97
C ILE A 36 -15.05 -9.58 31.06
N TYR A 37 -14.55 -10.79 30.81
CA TYR A 37 -13.59 -11.07 29.75
C TYR A 37 -14.30 -11.95 28.71
N ALA A 38 -14.50 -11.44 27.49
CA ALA A 38 -15.26 -12.14 26.46
C ALA A 38 -14.29 -12.77 25.44
N TRP A 39 -14.35 -14.10 25.31
CA TRP A 39 -13.54 -14.89 24.38
C TRP A 39 -14.41 -15.46 23.25
N TYR A 40 -13.84 -15.59 22.05
CA TYR A 40 -14.46 -16.27 20.90
C TYR A 40 -13.40 -16.83 19.96
N ASP A 41 -13.83 -17.77 19.10
CA ASP A 41 -13.05 -18.57 18.15
C ASP A 41 -11.97 -17.88 17.28
N ARG A 42 -12.02 -16.55 17.08
CA ARG A 42 -10.96 -15.81 16.33
C ARG A 42 -9.73 -15.45 17.15
N ASP A 43 -9.73 -15.63 18.47
CA ASP A 43 -8.55 -15.42 19.33
C ASP A 43 -7.57 -16.63 19.31
N ILE A 44 -7.88 -17.65 18.51
CA ILE A 44 -7.10 -18.87 18.34
C ILE A 44 -5.90 -18.58 17.43
N SER A 45 -4.70 -18.82 17.94
CA SER A 45 -3.47 -18.64 17.17
C SER A 45 -3.37 -19.67 16.04
N ALA A 46 -2.89 -19.24 14.87
CA ALA A 46 -2.71 -20.13 13.72
C ALA A 46 -1.77 -21.30 14.08
N GLY A 47 -2.33 -22.50 14.23
CA GLY A 47 -1.61 -23.74 14.60
C GLY A 47 -2.23 -24.56 15.73
N SER A 48 -3.22 -24.05 16.46
CA SER A 48 -3.89 -24.76 17.56
C SER A 48 -5.07 -25.64 17.11
N LEU A 49 -5.35 -26.74 17.84
CA LEU A 49 -6.52 -27.60 17.63
C LEU A 49 -7.80 -26.87 18.10
N TRP A 50 -8.59 -26.37 17.14
CA TRP A 50 -9.77 -25.52 17.36
C TRP A 50 -10.75 -26.04 18.42
N ALA A 51 -11.04 -27.35 18.40
CA ALA A 51 -11.97 -27.98 19.33
C ALA A 51 -11.47 -28.02 20.79
N GLN A 52 -10.15 -28.11 21.02
CA GLN A 52 -9.58 -28.17 22.38
C GLN A 52 -9.57 -26.80 23.07
N GLU A 53 -9.34 -25.71 22.33
CA GLU A 53 -9.40 -24.36 22.88
C GLU A 53 -10.84 -23.92 23.17
N ILE A 54 -11.79 -24.25 22.29
CA ILE A 54 -13.23 -24.04 22.55
C ILE A 54 -13.68 -24.78 23.80
N ASP A 55 -13.35 -26.06 23.95
CA ASP A 55 -13.73 -26.85 25.12
C ASP A 55 -13.10 -26.28 26.40
N THR A 56 -11.83 -25.85 26.33
CA THR A 56 -11.15 -25.19 27.46
C THR A 56 -11.91 -23.93 27.92
N HIS A 57 -12.28 -23.04 26.99
CA HIS A 57 -12.99 -21.81 27.34
C HIS A 57 -14.45 -22.05 27.72
N LEU A 58 -15.11 -23.05 27.13
CA LEU A 58 -16.44 -23.50 27.54
C LEU A 58 -16.42 -24.10 28.95
N GLN A 59 -15.34 -24.76 29.37
CA GLN A 59 -15.16 -25.36 30.70
C GLN A 59 -14.74 -24.35 31.78
N THR A 60 -14.08 -23.24 31.42
CA THR A 60 -13.65 -22.21 32.40
C THR A 60 -14.63 -21.06 32.52
N ALA A 61 -15.44 -20.77 31.50
CA ALA A 61 -16.36 -19.63 31.51
C ALA A 61 -17.38 -19.71 32.66
N ARG A 62 -17.63 -18.57 33.31
CA ARG A 62 -18.61 -18.42 34.38
C ARG A 62 -19.96 -17.90 33.86
N ILE A 63 -19.96 -17.24 32.70
CA ILE A 63 -21.18 -16.89 31.94
C ILE A 63 -21.09 -17.49 30.55
N ILE A 64 -22.14 -18.17 30.10
CA ILE A 64 -22.24 -18.77 28.77
C ILE A 64 -23.48 -18.20 28.07
N LEU A 65 -23.27 -17.55 26.93
CA LEU A 65 -24.35 -16.99 26.11
C LEU A 65 -24.67 -17.96 24.97
N LEU A 66 -25.91 -18.44 24.92
CA LEU A 66 -26.41 -19.23 23.77
C LEU A 66 -27.03 -18.25 22.77
N LEU A 67 -26.41 -18.05 21.62
CA LEU A 67 -26.94 -17.13 20.59
C LEU A 67 -27.93 -17.88 19.70
N VAL A 68 -29.19 -17.88 20.13
CA VAL A 68 -30.26 -18.72 19.59
C VAL A 68 -30.81 -18.15 18.28
N SER A 69 -30.83 -19.00 17.26
CA SER A 69 -31.29 -18.73 15.90
C SER A 69 -31.68 -20.05 15.22
N PRO A 70 -32.30 -20.05 14.03
CA PRO A 70 -32.52 -21.27 13.26
C PRO A 70 -31.23 -22.08 13.02
N ASP A 71 -30.10 -21.43 12.72
CA ASP A 71 -28.82 -22.10 12.45
C ASP A 71 -28.16 -22.62 13.73
N PHE A 72 -28.34 -21.93 14.86
CA PHE A 72 -27.95 -22.45 16.17
C PHE A 72 -28.71 -23.73 16.51
N MET A 73 -30.03 -23.77 16.22
CA MET A 73 -30.90 -24.91 16.53
C MET A 73 -30.63 -26.14 15.66
N THR A 74 -30.09 -25.97 14.44
CA THR A 74 -29.75 -27.06 13.52
C THR A 74 -28.28 -27.51 13.61
N SER A 75 -27.42 -26.73 14.27
CA SER A 75 -26.00 -27.06 14.47
C SER A 75 -25.82 -28.29 15.39
N SER A 76 -25.30 -29.39 14.83
CA SER A 76 -25.00 -30.61 15.59
C SER A 76 -23.96 -30.39 16.69
N TYR A 77 -23.07 -29.42 16.52
CA TYR A 77 -22.03 -29.09 17.50
C TYR A 77 -22.53 -28.09 18.55
N CYS A 78 -23.03 -26.92 18.16
CA CYS A 78 -23.49 -25.90 19.10
C CYS A 78 -24.71 -26.37 19.90
N TYR A 79 -25.72 -26.97 19.24
CA TYR A 79 -26.91 -27.49 19.92
C TYR A 79 -26.67 -28.88 20.54
N GLY A 80 -25.93 -29.75 19.86
CA GLY A 80 -25.78 -31.14 20.29
C GLY A 80 -24.71 -31.38 21.36
N VAL A 81 -23.68 -30.53 21.42
CA VAL A 81 -22.50 -30.66 22.30
C VAL A 81 -22.38 -29.47 23.25
N GLU A 82 -22.13 -28.25 22.75
CA GLU A 82 -21.84 -27.07 23.59
C GLU A 82 -23.03 -26.71 24.49
N MET A 83 -24.26 -26.69 23.96
CA MET A 83 -25.47 -26.36 24.70
C MET A 83 -25.74 -27.36 25.84
N LYS A 84 -25.53 -28.66 25.60
CA LYS A 84 -25.76 -29.68 26.63
C LYS A 84 -24.77 -29.55 27.77
N GLU A 85 -23.49 -29.32 27.45
CA GLU A 85 -22.47 -29.11 28.48
C GLU A 85 -22.69 -27.80 29.24
N ALA A 86 -23.05 -26.72 28.53
CA ALA A 86 -23.43 -25.45 29.15
C ALA A 86 -24.58 -25.63 30.16
N LEU A 87 -25.64 -26.37 29.79
CA LEU A 87 -26.76 -26.66 30.69
C LEU A 87 -26.35 -27.55 31.87
N ARG A 88 -25.51 -28.56 31.67
CA ARG A 88 -24.97 -29.37 32.76
C ARG A 88 -24.23 -28.51 33.79
N ARG A 89 -23.35 -27.61 33.32
CA ARG A 89 -22.62 -26.66 34.16
C ARG A 89 -23.56 -25.67 34.86
N HIS A 90 -24.64 -25.27 34.19
CA HIS A 90 -25.68 -24.43 34.79
C HIS A 90 -26.42 -25.12 35.94
N GLU A 91 -26.84 -26.36 35.73
CA GLU A 91 -27.54 -27.15 36.74
C GLU A 91 -26.63 -27.51 37.93
N ALA A 92 -25.33 -27.67 37.69
CA ALA A 92 -24.31 -27.87 38.72
C ALA A 92 -23.92 -26.56 39.47
N GLY A 93 -24.39 -25.40 39.02
CA GLY A 93 -24.02 -24.09 39.61
C GLY A 93 -22.60 -23.62 39.26
N GLU A 94 -21.94 -24.26 38.29
CA GLU A 94 -20.58 -23.97 37.84
C GLU A 94 -20.52 -22.78 36.87
N ALA A 95 -21.60 -22.54 36.10
CA ALA A 95 -21.73 -21.43 35.17
C ALA A 95 -23.17 -20.89 35.08
N THR A 96 -23.36 -19.66 34.65
CA THR A 96 -24.69 -19.10 34.36
C THR A 96 -24.93 -19.08 32.85
N VAL A 97 -25.95 -19.81 32.39
CA VAL A 97 -26.32 -19.86 30.96
C VAL A 97 -27.43 -18.86 30.67
N ILE A 98 -27.28 -18.07 29.62
CA ILE A 98 -28.26 -17.06 29.20
C ILE A 98 -28.59 -17.26 27.71
N PRO A 99 -29.82 -17.67 27.38
CA PRO A 99 -30.28 -17.70 25.99
C PRO A 99 -30.48 -16.29 25.45
N ILE A 100 -29.85 -15.98 24.31
CA ILE A 100 -29.99 -14.71 23.59
C ILE A 100 -30.68 -14.98 22.25
N ILE A 101 -31.94 -14.56 22.12
CA ILE A 101 -32.73 -14.81 20.91
C ILE A 101 -32.32 -13.81 19.84
N LEU A 102 -31.52 -14.24 18.86
CA LEU A 102 -31.04 -13.39 17.77
C LEU A 102 -32.05 -13.30 16.64
N ARG A 103 -32.57 -14.45 16.21
CA ARG A 103 -33.53 -14.59 15.10
C ARG A 103 -34.77 -15.38 15.55
N PRO A 104 -35.96 -15.15 14.96
CA PRO A 104 -37.15 -15.91 15.29
C PRO A 104 -36.95 -17.41 15.03
N CYS A 105 -37.17 -18.24 16.04
CA CYS A 105 -37.17 -19.69 15.97
C CYS A 105 -37.99 -20.28 17.12
N ASP A 106 -38.37 -21.55 17.02
CA ASP A 106 -39.12 -22.26 18.06
C ASP A 106 -38.17 -22.76 19.17
N TRP A 107 -37.74 -21.85 20.05
CA TRP A 107 -36.77 -22.13 21.10
C TRP A 107 -37.42 -22.44 22.46
N GLU A 108 -38.69 -22.12 22.65
CA GLU A 108 -39.40 -22.32 23.92
C GLU A 108 -39.51 -23.82 24.28
N ALA A 109 -39.55 -24.69 23.27
CA ALA A 109 -39.53 -26.15 23.44
C ALA A 109 -38.11 -26.75 23.62
N ALA A 110 -37.05 -25.94 23.53
CA ALA A 110 -35.67 -26.42 23.67
C ALA A 110 -35.31 -26.70 25.14
N PRO A 111 -34.29 -27.53 25.44
CA PRO A 111 -33.88 -27.84 26.82
C PRO A 111 -33.52 -26.62 27.68
N PHE A 112 -33.04 -25.54 27.05
CA PHE A 112 -32.76 -24.25 27.70
C PHE A 112 -33.97 -23.30 27.74
N GLY A 113 -35.11 -23.65 27.16
CA GLY A 113 -36.33 -22.83 27.10
C GLY A 113 -36.94 -22.52 28.48
N LYS A 114 -36.55 -23.28 29.51
CA LYS A 114 -36.86 -23.02 30.93
C LYS A 114 -36.06 -21.87 31.54
N LEU A 115 -35.00 -21.39 30.88
CA LEU A 115 -34.15 -20.29 31.34
C LEU A 115 -34.70 -18.93 30.86
N GLN A 116 -34.45 -17.87 31.64
CA GLN A 116 -34.87 -16.53 31.26
C GLN A 116 -34.03 -16.02 30.08
N ALA A 117 -34.65 -15.91 28.90
CA ALA A 117 -34.01 -15.42 27.70
C ALA A 117 -33.93 -13.88 27.62
N LEU A 118 -32.93 -13.38 26.88
CA LEU A 118 -32.81 -11.99 26.47
C LEU A 118 -32.92 -11.87 24.93
N PRO A 119 -33.35 -10.73 24.35
CA PRO A 119 -33.90 -9.54 25.00
C PRO A 119 -35.18 -9.82 25.81
N LYS A 120 -35.58 -8.87 26.66
CA LYS A 120 -36.81 -8.97 27.47
C LYS A 120 -38.00 -9.44 26.62
N ASP A 121 -38.79 -10.36 27.18
CA ASP A 121 -39.95 -11.03 26.55
C ASP A 121 -39.60 -12.00 25.40
N GLY A 122 -38.33 -12.42 25.28
CA GLY A 122 -37.90 -13.43 24.29
C GLY A 122 -37.95 -12.97 22.84
N LYS A 123 -38.20 -11.68 22.60
CA LYS A 123 -38.35 -11.10 21.27
C LYS A 123 -36.99 -11.03 20.56
N ALA A 124 -36.87 -11.80 19.47
CA ALA A 124 -35.66 -11.88 18.65
C ALA A 124 -35.09 -10.52 18.24
N VAL A 125 -33.77 -10.34 18.33
CA VAL A 125 -33.07 -9.09 17.97
C VAL A 125 -33.44 -8.57 16.57
N THR A 126 -33.60 -9.45 15.58
CA THR A 126 -33.98 -9.04 14.22
C THR A 126 -35.41 -8.52 14.09
N MET A 127 -36.29 -8.77 15.06
CA MET A 127 -37.69 -8.30 15.09
C MET A 127 -37.87 -6.97 15.82
N TRP A 128 -36.80 -6.40 16.36
CA TRP A 128 -36.83 -5.05 16.94
C TRP A 128 -36.70 -4.00 15.84
N ALA A 129 -37.55 -2.97 15.88
CA ALA A 129 -37.49 -1.85 14.93
C ALA A 129 -36.13 -1.14 14.97
N ASN A 130 -35.48 -1.13 16.13
CA ASN A 130 -34.09 -0.71 16.29
C ASN A 130 -33.29 -1.84 16.96
N ARG A 131 -32.37 -2.44 16.20
CA ARG A 131 -31.53 -3.56 16.68
C ARG A 131 -30.58 -3.15 17.79
N ASP A 132 -30.09 -1.91 17.80
CA ASP A 132 -29.20 -1.42 18.87
C ASP A 132 -29.96 -1.24 20.18
N ALA A 133 -31.27 -0.93 20.14
CA ALA A 133 -32.10 -0.93 21.33
C ALA A 133 -32.26 -2.36 21.91
N ALA A 134 -32.35 -3.38 21.05
CA ALA A 134 -32.41 -4.79 21.47
C ALA A 134 -31.09 -5.26 22.10
N LEU A 135 -29.96 -4.94 21.46
CA LEU A 135 -28.63 -5.28 21.97
C LEU A 135 -28.29 -4.52 23.26
N THR A 136 -28.73 -3.27 23.39
CA THR A 136 -28.64 -2.51 24.65
C THR A 136 -29.47 -3.17 25.76
N ASN A 137 -30.65 -3.72 25.42
CA ASN A 137 -31.47 -4.45 26.38
C ASN A 137 -30.77 -5.72 26.87
N ILE A 138 -30.16 -6.47 25.95
CA ILE A 138 -29.34 -7.65 26.28
C ILE A 138 -28.15 -7.27 27.18
N ALA A 139 -27.40 -6.23 26.84
CA ALA A 139 -26.24 -5.79 27.61
C ALA A 139 -26.62 -5.37 29.05
N LYS A 140 -27.77 -4.70 29.22
CA LYS A 140 -28.33 -4.38 30.55
C LYS A 140 -28.75 -5.62 31.33
N GLY A 141 -29.26 -6.65 30.66
CA GLY A 141 -29.59 -7.94 31.26
C GLY A 141 -28.36 -8.67 31.77
N ILE A 142 -27.32 -8.78 30.93
CA ILE A 142 -26.05 -9.43 31.29
C ILE A 142 -25.37 -8.69 32.45
N ARG A 143 -25.41 -7.35 32.49
CA ARG A 143 -24.89 -6.56 33.61
C ARG A 143 -25.52 -6.96 34.95
N LYS A 144 -26.84 -7.17 35.00
CA LYS A 144 -27.50 -7.58 36.24
C LYS A 144 -27.02 -8.93 36.72
N VAL A 145 -26.86 -9.89 35.81
CA VAL A 145 -26.33 -11.23 36.14
C VAL A 145 -24.91 -11.13 36.67
N VAL A 146 -24.07 -10.28 36.07
CA VAL A 146 -22.72 -10.00 36.54
C VAL A 146 -22.72 -9.36 37.94
N ASP A 147 -23.60 -8.39 38.20
CA ASP A 147 -23.74 -7.73 39.51
C ASP A 147 -24.20 -8.71 40.60
N GLU A 148 -25.10 -9.64 40.25
CA GLU A 148 -25.58 -10.73 41.11
C GLU A 148 -24.47 -11.74 41.44
N ILE A 149 -23.68 -12.16 40.43
CA ILE A 149 -22.52 -13.06 40.62
C ILE A 149 -21.45 -12.41 41.50
N ASN A 150 -21.28 -11.09 41.41
CA ASN A 150 -20.33 -10.32 42.19
C ASN A 150 -20.86 -9.87 43.57
N GLY A 151 -22.08 -10.25 43.96
CA GLY A 151 -22.62 -10.06 45.32
C GLY A 151 -23.10 -8.65 45.68
N SER A 152 -23.46 -7.81 44.71
CA SER A 152 -23.91 -6.43 44.95
C SER A 152 -25.45 -6.31 44.92
N SER A 153 -26.12 -6.59 46.04
CA SER A 153 -27.58 -6.36 46.15
C SER A 153 -27.93 -4.85 46.18
N PRO A 154 -28.96 -4.39 45.44
CA PRO A 154 -29.42 -3.00 45.51
C PRO A 154 -30.36 -2.79 46.70
N THR A 155 -29.94 -1.99 47.68
CA THR A 155 -30.79 -1.57 48.81
C THR A 155 -31.88 -0.60 48.35
N THR A 156 -33.12 -1.04 48.41
CA THR A 156 -34.35 -0.23 48.31
C THR A 156 -34.49 0.76 49.47
N SER A 157 -34.97 1.97 49.18
CA SER A 157 -35.71 2.80 50.15
C SER A 157 -36.81 3.60 49.40
N PRO A 158 -38.04 3.71 49.94
CA PRO A 158 -39.22 4.12 49.17
C PRO A 158 -39.51 5.63 49.23
N GLN A 159 -40.33 6.04 48.24
CA GLN A 159 -40.84 7.38 47.95
C GLN A 159 -41.39 8.14 49.17
N SER A 160 -41.19 9.47 49.18
CA SER A 160 -42.20 10.40 49.70
C SER A 160 -42.30 11.66 48.83
N THR A 161 -43.56 11.99 48.56
CA THR A 161 -44.12 13.09 47.79
C THR A 161 -43.92 14.45 48.45
N THR A 162 -43.71 15.52 47.66
CA THR A 162 -44.53 16.76 47.61
C THR A 162 -43.79 17.88 46.86
N GLY A 163 -44.53 18.74 46.16
CA GLY A 163 -44.01 19.67 45.15
C GLY A 163 -43.77 21.12 45.58
N ARG A 164 -43.39 21.91 44.55
CA ARG A 164 -43.36 23.39 44.41
C ARG A 164 -42.30 24.17 45.20
N LYS A 165 -41.30 24.77 44.51
CA LYS A 165 -41.25 26.16 43.95
C LYS A 165 -39.80 26.58 43.61
N LYS A 166 -39.69 27.54 42.69
CA LYS A 166 -38.50 28.24 42.15
C LYS A 166 -37.53 28.82 43.22
N ALA A 167 -36.21 28.79 42.97
CA ALA A 167 -35.35 29.96 42.63
C ALA A 167 -33.83 29.70 42.84
N ALA A 168 -33.04 30.11 41.82
CA ALA A 168 -31.68 30.68 41.80
C ALA A 168 -30.44 30.03 42.48
N ASN A 169 -29.43 29.80 41.62
CA ASN A 169 -27.96 29.89 41.76
C ASN A 169 -27.17 29.07 42.81
N SER A 170 -26.32 28.15 42.33
CA SER A 170 -24.84 28.31 42.25
C SER A 170 -24.19 27.00 41.76
N GLY A 171 -23.05 27.10 41.07
CA GLY A 171 -22.47 26.04 40.24
C GLY A 171 -21.75 24.90 40.97
N GLY A 172 -21.52 23.82 40.22
CA GLY A 172 -20.66 22.69 40.56
C GLY A 172 -20.51 21.76 39.37
N GLY A 173 -19.30 21.66 38.82
CA GLY A 173 -18.96 20.82 37.67
C GLY A 173 -18.89 19.33 38.02
N LEU A 174 -19.16 18.50 37.01
CA LEU A 174 -18.98 17.04 37.06
C LEU A 174 -18.00 16.66 35.94
N GLY A 175 -16.83 16.14 36.35
CA GLY A 175 -15.88 15.47 35.47
C GLY A 175 -16.33 14.05 35.15
N GLY A 176 -16.23 13.67 33.88
CA GLY A 176 -16.36 12.29 33.42
C GLY A 176 -14.98 11.70 33.14
N GLN A 177 -14.68 10.54 33.72
CA GLN A 177 -13.51 9.72 33.39
C GLN A 177 -13.66 9.11 31.99
N VAL A 178 -12.65 9.30 31.14
CA VAL A 178 -12.55 8.76 29.78
C VAL A 178 -11.50 7.64 29.76
N MET A 179 -11.75 6.64 28.91
CA MET A 179 -10.97 5.41 28.69
C MET A 179 -9.63 5.66 27.98
N GLN A 180 -8.58 4.95 28.41
CA GLN A 180 -7.22 5.00 27.86
C GLN A 180 -6.92 3.82 26.92
N ASN A 181 -6.33 4.09 25.75
CA ASN A 181 -5.47 3.14 25.02
C ASN A 181 -4.01 3.42 25.45
N ALA A 182 -3.59 2.93 26.61
CA ALA A 182 -2.19 3.04 27.05
C ALA A 182 -1.34 1.91 26.42
N PRO A 183 -0.05 2.15 26.12
CA PRO A 183 0.85 1.12 25.61
C PRO A 183 1.04 0.00 26.65
N THR A 184 0.65 -1.23 26.33
CA THR A 184 0.81 -2.38 27.24
C THR A 184 2.19 -3.02 27.10
N LEU A 185 3.02 -2.82 28.12
CA LEU A 185 4.26 -3.58 28.28
C LEU A 185 3.95 -4.97 28.85
N SER A 186 4.05 -6.01 28.01
CA SER A 186 3.79 -7.37 28.45
C SER A 186 4.85 -7.87 29.44
N THR A 187 4.43 -8.68 30.41
CA THR A 187 5.31 -9.27 31.44
C THR A 187 6.51 -10.03 30.85
N PRO A 188 6.39 -10.80 29.74
CA PRO A 188 7.53 -11.48 29.13
C PRO A 188 8.58 -10.52 28.56
N VAL A 189 8.14 -9.40 27.97
CA VAL A 189 9.03 -8.39 27.39
C VAL A 189 9.84 -7.68 28.49
N LEU A 190 9.16 -7.24 29.54
CA LEU A 190 9.80 -6.62 30.72
C LEU A 190 10.83 -7.57 31.35
N LYS A 191 10.45 -8.84 31.56
CA LYS A 191 11.35 -9.84 32.15
C LYS A 191 12.63 -10.00 31.33
N LYS A 192 12.52 -10.16 30.01
CA LYS A 192 13.68 -10.31 29.11
C LYS A 192 14.61 -9.09 29.12
N ALA A 193 14.05 -7.88 29.10
CA ALA A 193 14.83 -6.65 29.12
C ALA A 193 15.57 -6.47 30.46
N ILE A 194 14.88 -6.75 31.57
CA ILE A 194 15.45 -6.69 32.93
C ILE A 194 16.55 -7.76 33.11
N ASP A 195 16.33 -8.99 32.63
CA ASP A 195 17.35 -10.06 32.66
C ASP A 195 18.61 -9.65 31.87
N THR A 196 18.43 -8.99 30.72
CA THR A 196 19.53 -8.47 29.90
C THR A 196 20.29 -7.35 30.62
N TYR A 197 19.57 -6.45 31.29
CA TYR A 197 20.16 -5.39 32.12
C TYR A 197 21.04 -5.96 33.24
N TYR A 198 20.53 -6.91 34.05
CA TYR A 198 21.31 -7.51 35.13
C TYR A 198 22.49 -8.36 34.63
N LYS A 199 22.34 -9.02 33.47
CA LYS A 199 23.47 -9.71 32.82
C LYS A 199 24.58 -8.72 32.44
N GLY A 200 24.22 -7.58 31.85
CA GLY A 200 25.15 -6.50 31.53
C GLY A 200 25.86 -5.98 32.79
N LEU A 201 25.13 -5.73 33.87
CA LEU A 201 25.72 -5.31 35.15
C LEU A 201 26.76 -6.31 35.70
N ALA A 202 26.52 -7.61 35.56
CA ALA A 202 27.44 -8.65 36.01
C ALA A 202 28.77 -8.66 35.22
N GLU A 203 28.72 -8.35 33.92
CA GLU A 203 29.90 -8.32 33.02
C GLU A 203 30.83 -7.11 33.25
N TYR A 204 30.34 -6.08 33.97
CA TYR A 204 31.10 -4.88 34.32
C TYR A 204 31.76 -4.96 35.71
N LYS A 205 31.47 -5.99 36.49
CA LYS A 205 32.00 -6.17 37.84
C LYS A 205 33.53 -6.38 37.79
N GLY A 206 34.31 -5.37 38.22
CA GLY A 206 35.78 -5.43 38.30
C GLY A 206 36.57 -4.70 37.20
N LYS A 207 35.93 -3.89 36.34
CA LYS A 207 36.60 -3.08 35.30
C LYS A 207 36.78 -1.61 35.73
N ALA A 208 37.77 -0.92 35.14
CA ALA A 208 38.26 0.41 35.58
C ALA A 208 37.25 1.58 35.43
N ASP A 209 36.35 1.54 34.45
CA ASP A 209 35.30 2.57 34.23
C ASP A 209 33.91 2.08 34.70
N TYR A 210 33.82 1.68 35.97
CA TYR A 210 32.60 1.10 36.53
C TYR A 210 31.39 2.05 36.44
N GLU A 211 31.59 3.36 36.61
CA GLU A 211 30.49 4.35 36.61
C GLU A 211 29.90 4.60 35.22
N LEU A 212 30.74 4.76 34.20
CA LEU A 212 30.28 4.97 32.82
C LEU A 212 29.53 3.73 32.28
N ALA A 213 30.03 2.54 32.62
CA ALA A 213 29.43 1.27 32.22
C ALA A 213 28.04 1.02 32.84
N LEU A 214 27.84 1.41 34.11
CA LEU A 214 26.54 1.31 34.78
C LEU A 214 25.49 2.23 34.14
N ARG A 215 25.88 3.48 33.82
CA ARG A 215 25.03 4.44 33.09
C ARG A 215 24.62 3.89 31.73
N SER A 216 25.55 3.32 30.97
CA SER A 216 25.25 2.71 29.66
C SER A 216 24.31 1.50 29.76
N ALA A 217 24.40 0.69 30.83
CA ALA A 217 23.51 -0.45 31.03
C ALA A 217 22.05 -0.01 31.22
N PHE A 218 21.82 1.03 32.04
CA PHE A 218 20.47 1.58 32.26
C PHE A 218 19.94 2.33 31.04
N GLN A 219 20.80 3.04 30.30
CA GLN A 219 20.44 3.65 29.01
C GLN A 219 19.91 2.61 28.01
N ASN A 220 20.59 1.47 27.89
CA ASN A 220 20.17 0.38 27.00
C ASN A 220 18.84 -0.22 27.43
N LEU A 221 18.61 -0.38 28.75
CA LEU A 221 17.33 -0.81 29.28
C LEU A 221 16.20 0.15 28.87
N LEU A 222 16.39 1.46 29.02
CA LEU A 222 15.41 2.46 28.59
C LEU A 222 15.20 2.46 27.08
N ALA A 223 16.26 2.33 26.28
CA ALA A 223 16.16 2.28 24.81
C ALA A 223 15.42 1.02 24.31
N ASP A 224 15.66 -0.13 24.93
CA ASP A 224 14.98 -1.39 24.62
C ASP A 224 13.49 -1.28 24.93
N MET A 225 13.15 -0.77 26.11
CA MET A 225 11.76 -0.56 26.52
C MET A 225 11.04 0.48 25.67
N ALA A 226 11.74 1.57 25.31
CA ALA A 226 11.21 2.60 24.42
C ALA A 226 10.78 2.00 23.08
N ARG A 227 11.61 1.13 22.46
CA ARG A 227 11.28 0.46 21.19
C ARG A 227 9.98 -0.34 21.26
N HIS A 228 9.69 -0.99 22.39
CA HIS A 228 8.47 -1.77 22.58
C HIS A 228 7.19 -0.91 22.65
N VAL A 229 7.28 0.32 23.14
CA VAL A 229 6.18 1.29 23.15
C VAL A 229 6.22 2.26 21.97
N LYS A 230 7.06 1.99 20.95
CA LYS A 230 7.28 2.84 19.77
C LYS A 230 7.79 4.25 20.12
N TRP A 231 8.60 4.35 21.17
CA TRP A 231 9.35 5.53 21.54
C TRP A 231 10.82 5.39 21.13
N THR A 232 11.52 6.52 21.03
CA THR A 232 12.95 6.62 20.75
C THR A 232 13.62 7.37 21.89
N LEU A 233 14.73 6.83 22.40
CA LEU A 233 15.59 7.50 23.37
C LEU A 233 16.69 8.25 22.63
N ILE A 234 16.76 9.57 22.82
CA ILE A 234 17.81 10.44 22.28
C ILE A 234 18.78 10.78 23.43
N PRO A 235 20.02 10.27 23.41
CA PRO A 235 20.99 10.57 24.47
C PRO A 235 21.51 12.00 24.38
N GLU A 236 21.72 12.63 25.54
CA GLU A 236 22.44 13.90 25.70
C GLU A 236 21.96 15.09 24.85
N GLN A 237 20.66 15.17 24.55
CA GLN A 237 20.06 16.29 23.82
C GLN A 237 20.01 17.56 24.68
N THR A 238 20.60 18.67 24.24
CA THR A 238 20.42 19.99 24.89
C THR A 238 18.99 20.49 24.68
N ILE A 239 18.32 20.91 25.76
CA ILE A 239 17.00 21.55 25.77
C ILE A 239 17.13 23.04 26.13
N GLU A 240 16.05 23.80 25.99
CA GLU A 240 16.02 25.24 26.26
C GLU A 240 16.46 25.57 27.71
N GLY A 241 17.15 26.70 27.90
CA GLY A 241 17.81 27.04 29.17
C GLY A 241 19.23 26.48 29.34
N GLY A 242 19.77 25.78 28.33
CA GLY A 242 21.13 25.21 28.35
C GLY A 242 21.24 23.90 29.15
N ILE A 243 20.10 23.31 29.51
CA ILE A 243 20.00 22.06 30.27
C ILE A 243 20.26 20.88 29.32
N ARG A 244 21.02 19.88 29.75
CA ARG A 244 21.33 18.70 28.94
C ARG A 244 21.01 17.42 29.72
N PRO A 245 19.79 16.87 29.58
CA PRO A 245 19.43 15.55 30.10
C PRO A 245 20.32 14.45 29.54
N ASP A 246 20.53 13.38 30.30
CA ASP A 246 21.26 12.19 29.83
C ASP A 246 20.46 11.43 28.77
N GLY A 247 19.13 11.47 28.84
CA GLY A 247 18.25 10.96 27.80
C GLY A 247 16.92 11.70 27.72
N VAL A 248 16.44 11.89 26.48
CA VAL A 248 15.10 12.40 26.19
C VAL A 248 14.34 11.31 25.43
N LEU A 249 13.18 10.89 25.95
CA LEU A 249 12.31 9.93 25.28
C LEU A 249 11.23 10.65 24.48
N ARG A 250 11.06 10.23 23.23
CA ARG A 250 10.08 10.78 22.31
C ARG A 250 9.27 9.67 21.66
N ASP A 251 7.99 9.91 21.40
CA ASP A 251 7.17 8.95 20.66
C ASP A 251 7.40 9.05 19.13
N ALA A 252 6.64 8.26 18.37
CA ALA A 252 6.65 8.28 16.91
C ALA A 252 6.24 9.63 16.29
N PHE A 253 5.69 10.56 17.07
CA PHE A 253 5.27 11.90 16.68
C PHE A 253 6.21 12.98 17.23
N ASN A 254 7.39 12.57 17.69
CA ASN A 254 8.43 13.41 18.27
C ASN A 254 7.99 14.18 19.53
N LEU A 255 6.84 13.85 20.13
CA LEU A 255 6.38 14.45 21.39
C LEU A 255 7.25 13.92 22.54
N LYS A 256 7.69 14.82 23.41
CA LYS A 256 8.52 14.47 24.58
C LYS A 256 7.65 13.70 25.58
N ARG A 257 7.99 12.43 25.81
CA ARG A 257 7.26 11.53 26.72
C ARG A 257 7.95 11.34 28.06
N GLY A 258 9.25 11.60 28.14
CA GLY A 258 9.97 11.61 29.40
C GLY A 258 11.44 11.97 29.30
N TYR A 259 12.07 12.12 30.45
CA TYR A 259 13.48 12.48 30.61
C TYR A 259 14.17 11.48 31.54
N TRP A 260 15.47 11.31 31.35
CA TRP A 260 16.34 10.52 32.20
C TRP A 260 17.60 11.32 32.53
N GLU A 261 17.95 11.33 33.82
CA GLU A 261 19.19 11.89 34.37
C GLU A 261 19.87 10.84 35.25
N ALA A 262 21.14 10.57 34.98
CA ALA A 262 21.99 9.64 35.68
C ALA A 262 22.99 10.37 36.58
N LYS A 263 23.29 9.78 37.74
CA LYS A 263 24.30 10.23 38.69
C LYS A 263 25.22 9.09 39.11
N GLY A 264 26.38 9.45 39.64
CA GLY A 264 27.34 8.48 40.14
C GLY A 264 26.81 7.67 41.33
N PRO A 265 27.28 6.42 41.54
CA PRO A 265 26.83 5.53 42.62
C PRO A 265 27.00 6.05 44.06
N LYS A 266 27.80 7.10 44.25
CA LYS A 266 28.07 7.75 45.54
C LYS A 266 27.36 9.10 45.70
N SER A 267 26.63 9.55 44.69
CA SER A 267 25.93 10.84 44.71
C SER A 267 24.69 10.77 45.58
N ASP A 268 24.48 11.82 46.37
CA ASP A 268 23.23 12.07 47.08
C ASP A 268 22.17 12.54 46.06
N LEU A 269 21.28 11.62 45.72
CA LEU A 269 20.28 11.83 44.68
C LEU A 269 19.30 12.96 45.04
N GLU A 270 18.95 13.13 46.31
CA GLU A 270 18.05 14.21 46.76
C GLU A 270 18.68 15.58 46.56
N ARG A 271 19.96 15.72 46.92
CA ARG A 271 20.67 16.98 46.76
C ARG A 271 20.82 17.36 45.28
N GLU A 272 21.08 16.37 44.42
CA GLU A 272 21.17 16.57 42.97
C GLU A 272 19.82 16.95 42.35
N ILE A 273 18.72 16.31 42.77
CA ILE A 273 17.36 16.65 42.32
C ILE A 273 17.01 18.09 42.72
N VAL A 274 17.29 18.50 43.96
CA VAL A 274 17.03 19.87 44.42
C VAL A 274 17.80 20.89 43.57
N LYS A 275 19.07 20.62 43.28
CA LYS A 275 19.90 21.49 42.43
C LYS A 275 19.34 21.59 41.02
N LYS A 276 19.07 20.46 40.36
CA LYS A 276 18.52 20.41 39.00
C LYS A 276 17.15 21.09 38.92
N THR A 277 16.30 20.91 39.93
CA THR A 277 15.00 21.58 40.00
C THR A 277 15.15 23.10 40.09
N ALA A 278 16.13 23.60 40.87
CA ALA A 278 16.42 25.04 40.95
C ALA A 278 16.96 25.60 39.62
N ASP A 279 17.70 24.79 38.86
CA ASP A 279 18.21 25.13 37.53
C ASP A 279 17.14 25.03 36.42
N GLY A 280 15.88 24.70 36.76
CA GLY A 280 14.76 24.65 35.82
C GLY A 280 14.58 23.31 35.08
N TYR A 281 15.14 22.21 35.59
CA TYR A 281 15.07 20.89 34.96
C TYR A 281 13.62 20.40 34.78
N PRO A 282 13.25 19.77 33.65
CA PRO A 282 11.90 19.31 33.41
C PRO A 282 11.50 18.16 34.35
N LEU A 283 10.34 18.27 34.99
CA LEU A 283 9.80 17.29 35.95
C LEU A 283 8.47 16.66 35.50
N ILE A 284 8.19 16.63 34.20
CA ILE A 284 6.91 16.15 33.65
C ILE A 284 6.78 14.61 33.69
N ASN A 285 7.84 13.88 33.34
CA ASN A 285 7.95 12.44 33.48
C ASN A 285 9.45 12.13 33.47
N THR A 286 10.08 12.20 34.63
CA THR A 286 11.54 12.27 34.73
C THR A 286 12.07 11.24 35.71
N ILE A 287 13.00 10.40 35.26
CA ILE A 287 13.75 9.47 36.10
C ILE A 287 15.07 10.13 36.49
N PHE A 288 15.30 10.26 37.80
CA PHE A 288 16.63 10.51 38.36
C PHE A 288 17.14 9.22 38.97
N GLU A 289 18.35 8.79 38.63
CA GLU A 289 18.93 7.56 39.19
C GLU A 289 20.41 7.69 39.47
N ASN A 290 20.91 6.89 40.43
CA ASN A 290 22.33 6.84 40.79
C ASN A 290 22.90 5.42 40.73
N THR A 291 22.38 4.57 39.84
CA THR A 291 22.73 3.15 39.62
C THR A 291 22.36 2.19 40.76
N ARG A 292 21.89 2.72 41.90
CA ARG A 292 21.40 1.95 43.04
C ARG A 292 19.94 2.23 43.32
N THR A 293 19.57 3.50 43.36
CA THR A 293 18.19 3.92 43.55
C THR A 293 17.75 4.85 42.43
N ALA A 294 16.45 4.86 42.17
CA ALA A 294 15.81 5.76 41.23
C ALA A 294 14.61 6.46 41.87
N VAL A 295 14.40 7.71 41.48
CA VAL A 295 13.27 8.55 41.87
C VAL A 295 12.55 9.01 40.61
N LEU A 296 11.23 8.87 40.59
CA LEU A 296 10.37 9.25 39.48
C LEU A 296 9.61 10.53 39.81
N TYR A 297 9.59 11.47 38.87
CA TYR A 297 8.74 12.67 38.89
C TYR A 297 7.72 12.62 37.77
N GLN A 298 6.47 12.90 38.07
CA GLN A 298 5.36 12.94 37.11
C GLN A 298 4.47 14.17 37.36
N SER A 299 4.11 14.90 36.31
CA SER A 299 3.36 16.17 36.40
C SER A 299 3.92 17.15 37.44
N LYS A 300 5.26 17.30 37.47
CA LYS A 300 6.01 18.15 38.41
C LYS A 300 5.91 17.74 39.87
N ARG A 301 5.42 16.53 40.17
CA ARG A 301 5.30 15.97 41.51
C ARG A 301 6.18 14.73 41.64
N ARG A 302 6.80 14.57 42.80
CA ARG A 302 7.58 13.37 43.12
C ARG A 302 6.63 12.20 43.37
N VAL A 303 6.87 11.06 42.72
CA VAL A 303 6.21 9.79 43.05
C VAL A 303 6.74 9.32 44.42
N PRO A 304 5.87 8.98 45.40
CA PRO A 304 6.31 8.67 46.77
C PRO A 304 7.23 7.45 46.90
N THR A 305 7.27 6.60 45.87
CA THR A 305 8.07 5.38 45.84
C THR A 305 9.50 5.67 45.41
N GLU A 306 10.47 5.25 46.23
CA GLU A 306 11.87 5.14 45.82
C GLU A 306 12.13 3.72 45.30
N TYR A 307 12.73 3.61 44.12
CA TYR A 307 12.92 2.33 43.45
C TYR A 307 14.35 1.83 43.67
N ASP A 308 14.48 0.61 44.16
CA ASP A 308 15.77 -0.07 44.29
C ASP A 308 16.12 -0.77 42.96
N LEU A 309 17.14 -0.27 42.28
CA LEU A 309 17.58 -0.79 40.99
C LEU A 309 18.33 -2.14 41.08
N GLN A 310 18.54 -2.66 42.29
CA GLN A 310 19.03 -4.02 42.52
C GLN A 310 17.90 -5.05 42.63
N ASN A 311 16.64 -4.58 42.77
CA ASN A 311 15.47 -5.42 42.85
C ASN A 311 14.72 -5.45 41.50
N PRO A 312 14.66 -6.62 40.81
CA PRO A 312 13.98 -6.74 39.51
C PRO A 312 12.52 -6.27 39.53
N ASN A 313 11.80 -6.45 40.65
CA ASN A 313 10.40 -6.02 40.76
C ASN A 313 10.30 -4.49 40.79
N HIS A 314 11.19 -3.81 41.53
CA HIS A 314 11.21 -2.35 41.57
C HIS A 314 11.61 -1.75 40.21
N VAL A 315 12.55 -2.37 39.48
CA VAL A 315 12.88 -1.97 38.10
C VAL A 315 11.67 -2.14 37.18
N SER A 316 10.98 -3.29 37.26
CA SER A 316 9.74 -3.53 36.51
C SER A 316 8.68 -2.46 36.82
N ASP A 317 8.45 -2.14 38.08
CA ASP A 317 7.44 -1.17 38.49
C ASP A 317 7.78 0.26 38.06
N LEU A 318 9.05 0.64 38.15
CA LEU A 318 9.56 1.92 37.61
C LEU A 318 9.31 2.02 36.11
N LEU A 319 9.71 1.00 35.34
CA LEU A 319 9.57 0.99 33.88
C LEU A 319 8.10 1.01 33.47
N LYS A 320 7.23 0.23 34.13
CA LYS A 320 5.79 0.27 33.90
C LYS A 320 5.26 1.68 34.13
N GLN A 321 5.49 2.25 35.32
CA GLN A 321 4.98 3.58 35.66
C GLN A 321 5.51 4.67 34.73
N PHE A 322 6.76 4.58 34.29
CA PHE A 322 7.36 5.56 33.39
C PHE A 322 6.81 5.50 31.97
N PHE A 323 6.73 4.29 31.39
CA PHE A 323 6.36 4.10 29.99
C PHE A 323 4.84 4.05 29.75
N THR A 324 4.03 3.83 30.79
CA THR A 324 2.56 3.90 30.68
C THR A 324 2.01 5.27 31.06
N PHE A 325 2.85 6.18 31.56
CA PHE A 325 2.40 7.52 31.94
C PHE A 325 2.29 8.42 30.71
N VAL A 326 1.17 9.14 30.65
CA VAL A 326 0.90 10.15 29.64
C VAL A 326 0.57 11.45 30.36
N GLU A 327 1.23 12.54 29.99
CA GLU A 327 0.91 13.86 30.55
C GLU A 327 -0.54 14.23 30.18
N PRO A 328 -1.32 14.82 31.10
CA PRO A 328 -2.74 15.10 30.87
C PRO A 328 -3.03 15.90 29.60
N ASP A 329 -2.17 16.84 29.23
CA ASP A 329 -2.33 17.63 28.00
C ASP A 329 -2.12 16.78 26.73
N ILE A 330 -1.19 15.81 26.77
CA ILE A 330 -0.96 14.88 25.66
C ILE A 330 -2.08 13.84 25.60
N GLU A 331 -2.56 13.33 26.73
CA GLU A 331 -3.69 12.40 26.80
C GLU A 331 -4.97 13.05 26.25
N ASN A 332 -5.28 14.27 26.70
CA ASN A 332 -6.42 15.04 26.20
C ASN A 332 -6.31 15.29 24.69
N PHE A 333 -5.10 15.56 24.20
CA PHE A 333 -4.84 15.69 22.77
C PHE A 333 -5.08 14.38 22.00
N GLU A 334 -4.56 13.25 22.47
CA GLU A 334 -4.73 11.95 21.82
C GLU A 334 -6.21 11.55 21.76
N VAL A 335 -6.93 11.68 22.88
CA VAL A 335 -8.38 11.43 22.96
C VAL A 335 -9.14 12.36 22.01
N ALA A 336 -8.79 13.65 22.01
CA ALA A 336 -9.41 14.62 21.13
C ALA A 336 -9.19 14.26 19.66
N VAL A 337 -7.96 13.93 19.26
CA VAL A 337 -7.62 13.57 17.88
C VAL A 337 -8.34 12.29 17.42
N ASP A 338 -8.43 11.28 18.27
CA ASP A 338 -9.13 10.02 17.95
C ASP A 338 -10.65 10.22 17.80
N GLU A 339 -11.29 10.96 18.72
CA GLU A 339 -12.71 11.33 18.60
C GLU A 339 -12.93 12.21 17.35
N PHE A 340 -12.02 13.15 17.10
CA PHE A 340 -12.10 14.07 15.98
C PHE A 340 -12.03 13.34 14.63
N LYS A 341 -11.14 12.35 14.48
CA LYS A 341 -11.02 11.53 13.27
C LYS A 341 -12.35 10.89 12.85
N VAL A 342 -13.19 10.50 13.81
CA VAL A 342 -14.53 9.93 13.57
C VAL A 342 -15.55 11.01 13.22
N ARG A 343 -15.43 12.21 13.80
CA ARG A 343 -16.38 13.31 13.60
C ARG A 343 -16.11 14.19 12.38
N ILE A 344 -14.88 14.21 11.86
CA ILE A 344 -14.52 14.99 10.66
C ILE A 344 -15.47 14.72 9.48
N PRO A 345 -15.75 13.47 9.06
CA PRO A 345 -16.63 13.22 7.92
C PRO A 345 -18.06 13.74 8.14
N GLU A 346 -18.57 13.62 9.37
CA GLU A 346 -19.89 14.13 9.74
C GLU A 346 -19.95 15.65 9.62
N LEU A 347 -18.96 16.35 10.17
CA LEU A 347 -18.89 17.80 10.16
C LEU A 347 -18.60 18.38 8.78
N ALA A 348 -17.74 17.70 8.02
CA ALA A 348 -17.51 17.96 6.61
C ALA A 348 -18.82 17.87 5.82
N GLY A 349 -19.56 16.76 5.98
CA GLY A 349 -20.86 16.56 5.35
C GLY A 349 -21.89 17.61 5.77
N ALA A 350 -21.90 18.01 7.04
CA ALA A 350 -22.77 19.08 7.52
C ALA A 350 -22.42 20.44 6.89
N LEU A 351 -21.14 20.79 6.77
CA LEU A 351 -20.70 22.01 6.08
C LEU A 351 -21.04 21.98 4.59
N VAL A 352 -20.83 20.85 3.91
CA VAL A 352 -21.24 20.66 2.51
C VAL A 352 -22.75 20.87 2.37
N GLY A 353 -23.57 20.29 3.25
CA GLY A 353 -25.02 20.51 3.24
C GLY A 353 -25.43 21.97 3.48
N ILE A 354 -24.67 22.72 4.29
CA ILE A 354 -24.88 24.17 4.46
C ILE A 354 -24.52 24.92 3.19
N ILE A 355 -23.38 24.61 2.58
CA ILE A 355 -22.92 25.21 1.33
C ILE A 355 -23.92 24.94 0.19
N ASP A 356 -24.39 23.70 0.03
CA ASP A 356 -25.40 23.31 -0.97
C ASP A 356 -26.72 24.07 -0.77
N LYS A 357 -27.13 24.26 0.49
CA LYS A 357 -28.31 25.06 0.80
C LYS A 357 -28.11 26.53 0.45
N GLU A 358 -26.98 27.13 0.81
CA GLU A 358 -26.67 28.52 0.50
C GLU A 358 -26.50 28.75 -1.00
N HIS A 359 -26.05 27.76 -1.77
CA HIS A 359 -26.06 27.82 -3.24
C HIS A 359 -27.44 28.09 -3.82
N THR A 360 -28.50 27.58 -3.18
CA THR A 360 -29.88 27.84 -3.62
C THR A 360 -30.47 29.15 -3.06
N LEU A 361 -30.03 29.57 -1.88
CA LEU A 361 -30.68 30.64 -1.12
C LEU A 361 -29.94 31.98 -1.17
N ASN A 362 -28.63 32.02 -1.44
CA ASN A 362 -27.79 33.18 -1.19
C ASN A 362 -27.03 33.65 -2.44
N LYS A 363 -27.62 34.64 -3.12
CA LYS A 363 -27.03 35.24 -4.33
C LYS A 363 -25.66 35.89 -4.10
N LYS A 364 -25.42 36.46 -2.92
CA LYS A 364 -24.11 37.07 -2.58
C LYS A 364 -23.04 36.00 -2.45
N PHE A 365 -23.36 34.88 -1.79
CA PHE A 365 -22.50 33.71 -1.72
C PHE A 365 -22.19 33.16 -3.11
N ASN A 366 -23.21 32.94 -3.96
CA ASN A 366 -22.97 32.46 -5.33
C ASN A 366 -22.06 33.38 -6.12
N THR A 367 -22.26 34.70 -6.04
CA THR A 367 -21.40 35.66 -6.76
C THR A 367 -19.95 35.57 -6.29
N ALA A 368 -19.72 35.51 -4.97
CA ALA A 368 -18.38 35.38 -4.41
C ALA A 368 -17.75 34.01 -4.73
N PHE A 369 -18.54 32.95 -4.68
CA PHE A 369 -18.15 31.60 -5.02
C PHE A 369 -17.75 31.48 -6.50
N ASP A 370 -18.61 31.93 -7.42
CA ASP A 370 -18.36 31.89 -8.86
C ASP A 370 -17.12 32.71 -9.21
N THR A 371 -16.95 33.87 -8.58
CA THR A 371 -15.73 34.68 -8.72
C THR A 371 -14.50 33.87 -8.30
N PHE A 372 -14.51 33.29 -7.09
CA PHE A 372 -13.38 32.49 -6.60
C PHE A 372 -13.13 31.23 -7.43
N MET A 373 -14.19 30.60 -7.94
CA MET A 373 -14.10 29.44 -8.81
C MET A 373 -13.42 29.79 -10.13
N GLU A 374 -13.79 30.90 -10.77
CA GLU A 374 -13.11 31.40 -11.98
C GLU A 374 -11.64 31.74 -11.71
N LEU A 375 -11.31 32.28 -10.53
CA LEU A 375 -9.91 32.49 -10.13
C LEU A 375 -9.14 31.16 -10.02
N CYS A 376 -9.73 30.14 -9.41
CA CYS A 376 -9.10 28.82 -9.31
C CYS A 376 -8.99 28.13 -10.67
N ARG A 377 -9.96 28.34 -11.58
CA ARG A 377 -9.90 27.85 -12.96
C ARG A 377 -8.73 28.43 -13.73
N ALA A 378 -8.44 29.71 -13.51
CA ALA A 378 -7.34 30.39 -14.15
C ALA A 378 -5.96 29.98 -13.59
N ALA A 379 -5.86 29.72 -12.28
CA ALA A 379 -4.57 29.48 -11.62
C ALA A 379 -4.18 28.00 -11.43
N LEU A 380 -5.15 27.09 -11.29
CA LEU A 380 -4.92 25.69 -10.92
C LEU A 380 -5.38 24.73 -12.02
N ASP A 381 -6.69 24.71 -12.28
CA ASP A 381 -7.31 23.75 -13.18
C ASP A 381 -8.51 24.36 -13.91
N PRO A 382 -8.44 24.57 -15.25
CA PRO A 382 -9.56 25.05 -16.05
C PRO A 382 -10.84 24.20 -15.93
N GLN A 383 -10.72 22.95 -15.50
CA GLN A 383 -11.83 22.01 -15.32
C GLN A 383 -12.20 21.81 -13.84
N ILE A 384 -11.68 22.62 -12.91
CA ILE A 384 -11.98 22.48 -11.48
C ILE A 384 -13.50 22.50 -11.25
N SER A 385 -13.95 21.54 -10.43
CA SER A 385 -15.36 21.35 -10.15
C SER A 385 -15.82 22.19 -8.95
N ALA A 386 -17.11 22.50 -8.88
CA ALA A 386 -17.67 23.19 -7.71
C ALA A 386 -17.48 22.37 -6.42
N ALA A 387 -17.52 21.02 -6.52
CA ALA A 387 -17.24 20.13 -5.40
C ALA A 387 -15.81 20.31 -4.85
N THR A 388 -14.82 20.46 -5.73
CA THR A 388 -13.43 20.73 -5.34
C THR A 388 -13.30 22.07 -4.62
N ILE A 389 -13.99 23.11 -5.09
CA ILE A 389 -14.00 24.42 -4.41
C ILE A 389 -14.69 24.31 -3.04
N ASN A 390 -15.82 23.60 -2.94
CA ASN A 390 -16.50 23.35 -1.67
C ASN A 390 -15.57 22.66 -0.67
N GLU A 391 -14.78 21.69 -1.11
CA GLU A 391 -13.78 21.03 -0.28
C GLU A 391 -12.71 22.01 0.19
N MET A 392 -12.19 22.91 -0.67
CA MET A 392 -11.24 23.96 -0.25
C MET A 392 -11.83 24.88 0.83
N LEU A 393 -13.10 25.27 0.70
CA LEU A 393 -13.80 26.09 1.71
C LEU A 393 -13.91 25.35 3.05
N VAL A 394 -14.28 24.06 3.00
CA VAL A 394 -14.39 23.21 4.20
C VAL A 394 -13.02 23.04 4.87
N GLN A 395 -11.98 22.75 4.09
CA GLN A 395 -10.62 22.62 4.60
C GLN A 395 -10.17 23.90 5.31
N HIS A 396 -10.37 25.06 4.67
CA HIS A 396 -10.00 26.35 5.27
C HIS A 396 -10.80 26.63 6.55
N LEU A 397 -12.12 26.43 6.54
CA LEU A 397 -12.98 26.66 7.72
C LEU A 397 -12.56 25.82 8.93
N LEU A 398 -12.20 24.56 8.71
CA LEU A 398 -11.83 23.65 9.80
C LEU A 398 -10.38 23.83 10.29
N THR A 399 -9.50 24.43 9.49
CA THR A 399 -8.07 24.52 9.84
C THR A 399 -7.63 25.93 10.23
N LYS A 400 -8.36 26.97 9.83
CA LYS A 400 -7.96 28.37 10.07
C LYS A 400 -7.70 28.70 11.54
N ARG A 401 -8.44 28.10 12.47
CA ARG A 401 -8.23 28.32 13.91
C ARG A 401 -6.89 27.74 14.35
N LEU A 402 -6.56 26.54 13.91
CA LEU A 402 -5.31 25.86 14.25
C LEU A 402 -4.10 26.69 13.78
N PHE A 403 -4.13 27.21 12.56
CA PHE A 403 -3.07 28.10 12.07
C PHE A 403 -2.88 29.34 12.92
N ARG A 404 -3.98 29.94 13.37
CA ARG A 404 -3.95 31.14 14.20
C ARG A 404 -3.34 30.89 15.58
N THR A 405 -3.72 29.80 16.22
CA THR A 405 -3.35 29.53 17.62
C THR A 405 -2.06 28.74 17.78
N VAL A 406 -1.79 27.73 16.94
CA VAL A 406 -0.57 26.90 17.04
C VAL A 406 0.69 27.71 16.73
N PHE A 407 0.64 28.60 15.73
CA PHE A 407 1.79 29.43 15.36
C PHE A 407 1.86 30.78 16.06
N GLY A 408 0.86 31.12 16.88
CA GLY A 408 0.78 32.43 17.55
C GLY A 408 0.74 33.62 16.59
N ASN A 409 0.40 33.39 15.32
CA ASN A 409 0.40 34.41 14.28
C ASN A 409 -1.05 34.78 13.93
N SER A 410 -1.62 35.72 14.70
CA SER A 410 -2.99 36.18 14.51
C SER A 410 -3.24 36.86 13.15
N GLU A 411 -2.18 37.30 12.47
CA GLU A 411 -2.26 38.05 11.23
C GLU A 411 -2.07 37.20 9.96
N PHE A 412 -1.70 35.92 10.06
CA PHE A 412 -1.46 35.06 8.89
C PHE A 412 -2.60 35.10 7.86
N ILE A 413 -3.85 34.96 8.32
CA ILE A 413 -5.03 34.95 7.45
C ILE A 413 -5.22 36.28 6.71
N ASN A 414 -4.80 37.39 7.32
CA ASN A 414 -4.95 38.73 6.73
C ASN A 414 -3.79 39.09 5.79
N ARG A 415 -2.65 38.38 5.89
CA ARG A 415 -1.45 38.63 5.09
C ARG A 415 -1.31 37.66 3.91
N ASN A 416 -1.89 36.47 4.00
CA ASN A 416 -1.81 35.48 2.91
C ASN A 416 -2.84 35.76 1.81
N VAL A 417 -2.35 35.99 0.59
CA VAL A 417 -3.15 36.37 -0.60
C VAL A 417 -4.33 35.41 -0.85
N ILE A 418 -4.11 34.10 -0.70
CA ILE A 418 -5.13 33.07 -0.98
C ILE A 418 -6.16 33.01 0.15
N ALA A 419 -5.69 33.09 1.40
CA ALA A 419 -6.55 33.05 2.58
C ALA A 419 -7.54 34.22 2.59
N VAL A 420 -7.11 35.41 2.13
CA VAL A 420 -7.96 36.59 2.01
C VAL A 420 -9.12 36.36 1.03
N GLU A 421 -8.90 35.73 -0.12
CA GLU A 421 -9.97 35.43 -1.09
C GLU A 421 -10.97 34.41 -0.56
N ILE A 422 -10.48 33.34 0.07
CA ILE A 422 -11.34 32.33 0.67
C ILE A 422 -12.21 32.95 1.78
N GLU A 423 -11.64 33.86 2.59
CA GLU A 423 -12.40 34.58 3.60
C GLU A 423 -13.47 35.52 3.00
N LYS A 424 -13.30 36.07 1.79
CA LYS A 424 -14.38 36.82 1.10
C LYS A 424 -15.57 35.89 0.81
N VAL A 425 -15.32 34.67 0.34
CA VAL A 425 -16.36 33.67 0.08
C VAL A 425 -17.04 33.25 1.39
N ILE A 426 -16.26 32.99 2.45
CA ILE A 426 -16.80 32.62 3.76
C ILE A 426 -17.65 33.74 4.37
N ARG A 427 -17.24 35.01 4.27
CA ARG A 427 -18.06 36.15 4.74
C ARG A 427 -19.39 36.25 3.97
N ALA A 428 -19.38 35.92 2.68
CA ALA A 428 -20.60 35.88 1.88
C ALA A 428 -21.51 34.70 2.31
N LEU A 429 -20.92 33.54 2.61
CA LEU A 429 -21.61 32.37 3.16
C LEU A 429 -22.28 32.67 4.52
N THR A 430 -21.61 33.41 5.40
CA THR A 430 -22.13 33.73 6.75
C THR A 430 -23.09 34.92 6.79
N SER A 431 -23.37 35.57 5.66
CA SER A 431 -24.13 36.83 5.61
C SER A 431 -25.63 36.72 5.91
N ARG A 432 -26.21 35.51 5.95
CA ARG A 432 -27.64 35.29 6.23
C ARG A 432 -27.89 34.66 7.60
N SER A 433 -27.70 33.35 7.72
CA SER A 433 -28.14 32.55 8.88
C SER A 433 -27.09 31.60 9.42
N PHE A 434 -26.01 31.35 8.67
CA PHE A 434 -24.92 30.51 9.13
C PHE A 434 -23.91 31.36 9.90
N ASN A 435 -23.73 31.06 11.19
CA ASN A 435 -22.62 31.60 11.97
C ASN A 435 -21.52 30.54 12.06
N ALA A 436 -20.41 30.80 11.37
CA ALA A 436 -19.26 29.90 11.36
C ALA A 436 -18.69 29.68 12.77
N ASP A 437 -18.66 30.71 13.62
CA ASP A 437 -18.14 30.58 14.99
C ASP A 437 -19.05 29.70 15.84
N ASP A 438 -20.37 29.79 15.69
CA ASP A 438 -21.32 28.92 16.41
C ASP A 438 -21.23 27.46 15.94
N PHE A 439 -21.01 27.22 14.65
CA PHE A 439 -20.77 25.87 14.14
C PHE A 439 -19.46 25.29 14.70
N LEU A 440 -18.39 26.09 14.69
CA LEU A 440 -17.08 25.70 15.17
C LEU A 440 -17.01 25.57 16.71
N LYS A 441 -17.97 26.11 17.48
CA LYS A 441 -18.05 25.83 18.93
C LYS A 441 -18.20 24.35 19.25
N THR A 442 -18.87 23.59 18.38
CA THR A 442 -18.94 22.13 18.53
C THR A 442 -17.57 21.45 18.44
N LEU A 443 -16.58 22.18 17.91
CA LEU A 443 -15.20 21.77 17.78
C LEU A 443 -14.26 22.34 18.86
N ASP A 444 -14.76 23.18 19.77
CA ASP A 444 -13.92 23.88 20.77
C ASP A 444 -13.11 22.91 21.63
N ARG A 445 -13.71 21.79 22.05
CA ARG A 445 -13.00 20.78 22.86
C ARG A 445 -11.75 20.27 22.14
N PHE A 446 -11.84 20.06 20.82
CA PHE A 446 -10.72 19.59 20.01
C PHE A 446 -9.67 20.68 19.82
N TYR A 447 -10.12 21.88 19.46
CA TYR A 447 -9.20 23.01 19.30
C TYR A 447 -8.45 23.29 20.60
N VAL A 448 -9.12 23.27 21.76
CA VAL A 448 -8.49 23.50 23.06
C VAL A 448 -7.48 22.41 23.40
N ALA A 449 -7.76 21.15 23.07
CA ALA A 449 -6.81 20.06 23.30
C ALA A 449 -5.56 20.17 22.41
N ILE A 450 -5.72 20.51 21.13
CA ILE A 450 -4.61 20.74 20.20
C ILE A 450 -3.80 21.99 20.61
N GLU A 451 -4.49 23.06 20.98
CA GLU A 451 -3.90 24.30 21.49
C GLU A 451 -3.17 24.04 22.83
N GLY A 452 -3.69 23.17 23.69
CA GLY A 452 -3.07 22.73 24.94
C GLY A 452 -1.77 21.99 24.70
N ALA A 453 -1.79 20.97 23.85
CA ALA A 453 -0.59 20.23 23.48
C ALA A 453 0.46 21.12 22.77
N ALA A 454 0.02 22.09 21.96
CA ALA A 454 0.92 23.04 21.29
C ALA A 454 1.58 24.05 22.26
N LYS A 455 0.95 24.39 23.39
CA LYS A 455 1.49 25.38 24.35
C LYS A 455 2.82 24.97 24.98
N GLY A 456 3.06 23.67 25.14
CA GLY A 456 4.32 23.13 25.65
C GLY A 456 5.42 23.02 24.60
N ILE A 457 5.14 23.40 23.35
CA ILE A 457 6.09 23.35 22.24
C ILE A 457 6.67 24.74 22.04
N GLU A 458 7.92 24.90 22.45
CA GLU A 458 8.60 26.19 22.48
C GLU A 458 9.30 26.47 21.15
N SER A 459 9.92 25.46 20.53
CA SER A 459 10.62 25.62 19.26
C SER A 459 9.67 25.56 18.05
N TRP A 460 9.93 26.39 17.05
CA TRP A 460 9.13 26.41 15.82
C TRP A 460 9.20 25.09 15.04
N SER A 461 10.38 24.48 14.95
CA SER A 461 10.56 23.19 14.28
C SER A 461 9.70 22.10 14.94
N GLU A 462 9.60 22.07 16.27
CA GLU A 462 8.70 21.15 16.96
C GLU A 462 7.22 21.51 16.73
N ARG A 463 6.85 22.81 16.63
CA ARG A 463 5.47 23.23 16.31
C ARG A 463 5.06 22.82 14.90
N GLN A 464 5.99 22.93 13.95
CA GLN A 464 5.80 22.48 12.57
C GLN A 464 5.59 20.96 12.52
N HIS A 465 6.45 20.17 13.16
CA HIS A 465 6.30 18.72 13.22
C HIS A 465 4.99 18.30 13.88
N PHE A 466 4.60 18.98 14.97
CA PHE A 466 3.32 18.79 15.63
C PHE A 466 2.15 19.08 14.70
N LEU A 467 2.16 20.21 13.98
CA LEU A 467 1.08 20.54 13.06
C LEU A 467 0.99 19.55 11.90
N ASN A 468 2.13 19.12 11.34
CA ASN A 468 2.17 18.09 10.30
C ASN A 468 1.54 16.77 10.79
N THR A 469 1.77 16.41 12.05
CA THR A 469 1.16 15.22 12.67
C THR A 469 -0.34 15.38 12.84
N VAL A 470 -0.79 16.51 13.38
CA VAL A 470 -2.21 16.85 13.51
C VAL A 470 -2.87 16.76 12.14
N TYR A 471 -2.20 17.30 11.13
CA TYR A 471 -2.64 17.33 9.75
C TYR A 471 -2.76 15.94 9.13
N GLU A 472 -1.73 15.09 9.23
CA GLU A 472 -1.76 13.73 8.70
C GLU A 472 -2.95 12.94 9.26
N ARG A 473 -3.20 13.05 10.57
CA ARG A 473 -4.35 12.41 11.23
C ARG A 473 -5.69 13.04 10.84
N PHE A 474 -5.72 14.34 10.57
CA PHE A 474 -6.89 15.09 10.13
C PHE A 474 -7.36 14.65 8.73
N PHE A 475 -6.44 14.54 7.77
CA PHE A 475 -6.78 14.30 6.36
C PHE A 475 -7.11 12.84 6.04
N GLN A 476 -6.49 11.89 6.73
CA GLN A 476 -6.83 10.47 6.57
C GLN A 476 -8.31 10.19 6.87
N GLY A 477 -8.98 11.01 7.70
CA GLY A 477 -10.41 10.90 7.99
C GLY A 477 -11.32 11.60 6.98
N PHE A 478 -10.92 12.76 6.44
CA PHE A 478 -11.76 13.64 5.62
C PHE A 478 -12.01 13.11 4.18
N SER A 479 -10.97 12.63 3.50
CA SER A 479 -11.10 12.08 2.15
C SER A 479 -10.02 11.04 1.88
N VAL A 480 -10.30 9.78 2.21
CA VAL A 480 -9.42 8.63 1.92
C VAL A 480 -9.08 8.56 0.43
N LYS A 481 -10.04 8.89 -0.44
CA LYS A 481 -9.84 8.90 -1.89
C LYS A 481 -8.86 9.98 -2.34
N GLN A 482 -8.92 11.20 -1.80
CA GLN A 482 -8.00 12.28 -2.19
C GLN A 482 -6.68 12.27 -1.44
N ALA A 483 -6.62 11.72 -0.22
CA ALA A 483 -5.35 11.48 0.48
C ALA A 483 -4.44 10.54 -0.35
N ASP A 484 -5.04 9.54 -0.99
CA ASP A 484 -4.36 8.67 -1.97
C ASP A 484 -4.00 9.42 -3.28
N THR A 485 -4.83 10.37 -3.76
CA THR A 485 -4.58 11.11 -5.03
C THR A 485 -3.61 12.28 -4.91
N HIS A 486 -3.57 12.98 -3.77
CA HIS A 486 -2.83 14.23 -3.60
C HIS A 486 -1.51 14.05 -2.85
N GLY A 487 -1.22 12.84 -2.35
CA GLY A 487 0.13 12.40 -2.00
C GLY A 487 0.94 13.41 -1.19
N ILE A 488 0.41 13.90 -0.07
CA ILE A 488 1.18 14.72 0.88
C ILE A 488 2.19 13.78 1.57
N VAL A 489 3.23 13.45 0.83
CA VAL A 489 4.34 12.60 1.26
C VAL A 489 5.37 13.54 1.83
N TYR A 490 5.54 13.50 3.16
CA TYR A 490 6.55 14.31 3.81
C TYR A 490 7.94 13.82 3.40
N THR A 491 8.73 14.69 2.76
CA THR A 491 10.08 14.33 2.37
C THR A 491 10.97 14.20 3.61
N PRO A 492 11.60 13.03 3.87
CA PRO A 492 12.55 12.87 4.96
C PRO A 492 13.68 13.91 4.88
N GLN A 493 14.08 14.44 6.04
CA GLN A 493 15.07 15.51 6.12
C GLN A 493 16.41 15.10 5.52
N GLU A 494 16.82 13.85 5.70
CA GLU A 494 18.07 13.30 5.18
C GLU A 494 18.12 13.31 3.64
N ILE A 495 16.97 13.19 2.97
CA ILE A 495 16.88 13.33 1.50
C ILE A 495 17.02 14.79 1.12
N VAL A 496 16.34 15.70 1.82
CA VAL A 496 16.40 17.15 1.57
C VAL A 496 17.83 17.65 1.75
N ASP A 497 18.47 17.32 2.87
CA ASP A 497 19.86 17.69 3.18
C ASP A 497 20.82 17.18 2.10
N PHE A 498 20.74 15.88 1.77
CA PHE A 498 21.60 15.28 0.76
C PHE A 498 21.45 15.98 -0.60
N MET A 499 20.21 16.25 -1.04
CA MET A 499 19.94 16.92 -2.30
C MET A 499 20.45 18.37 -2.32
N CYS A 500 20.18 19.16 -1.28
CA CYS A 500 20.64 20.54 -1.17
C CYS A 500 22.17 20.63 -1.11
N ASN A 501 22.82 19.81 -0.28
CA ASN A 501 24.27 19.75 -0.18
C ASN A 501 24.92 19.35 -1.52
N SER A 502 24.32 18.39 -2.23
CA SER A 502 24.81 17.94 -3.53
C SER A 502 24.69 19.01 -4.61
N VAL A 503 23.58 19.76 -4.62
CA VAL A 503 23.41 20.89 -5.54
C VAL A 503 24.44 21.98 -5.26
N ASP A 504 24.67 22.34 -3.99
CA ASP A 504 25.68 23.35 -3.64
C ASP A 504 27.09 22.93 -4.05
N GLU A 505 27.43 21.64 -3.87
CA GLU A 505 28.72 21.10 -4.25
C GLU A 505 28.93 21.13 -5.77
N ILE A 506 27.91 20.75 -6.55
CA ILE A 506 27.95 20.84 -8.01
C ILE A 506 28.06 22.30 -8.46
N LEU A 507 27.32 23.22 -7.84
CA LEU A 507 27.41 24.66 -8.14
C LEU A 507 28.84 25.18 -7.97
N LYS A 508 29.52 24.77 -6.89
CA LYS A 508 30.90 25.16 -6.62
C LYS A 508 31.87 24.55 -7.63
N ARG A 509 31.75 23.24 -7.84
CA ARG A 509 32.66 22.46 -8.68
C ARG A 509 32.55 22.81 -10.16
N ASP A 510 31.33 22.85 -10.71
CA ASP A 510 31.10 22.88 -12.16
C ASP A 510 30.80 24.28 -12.70
N PHE A 511 30.36 25.19 -11.84
CA PHE A 511 29.96 26.55 -12.23
C PHE A 511 30.70 27.66 -11.49
N GLY A 512 31.53 27.35 -10.48
CA GLY A 512 32.20 28.34 -9.65
C GLY A 512 31.24 29.24 -8.86
N LYS A 513 30.02 28.76 -8.58
CA LYS A 513 28.96 29.49 -7.86
C LYS A 513 28.59 28.75 -6.57
N SER A 514 27.71 29.33 -5.75
CA SER A 514 27.07 28.63 -4.63
C SER A 514 25.60 29.00 -4.56
N ILE A 515 24.81 28.27 -3.78
CA ILE A 515 23.40 28.60 -3.51
C ILE A 515 23.26 30.03 -2.98
N ALA A 516 24.23 30.50 -2.19
CA ALA A 516 24.25 31.83 -1.61
C ALA A 516 24.52 32.97 -2.62
N GLU A 517 24.97 32.67 -3.84
CA GLU A 517 25.37 33.70 -4.81
C GLU A 517 24.13 34.40 -5.41
N PRO A 518 24.09 35.74 -5.42
CA PRO A 518 23.07 36.51 -6.13
C PRO A 518 22.97 36.11 -7.61
N GLY A 519 21.76 35.92 -8.11
CA GLY A 519 21.48 35.50 -9.48
C GLY A 519 21.50 33.98 -9.72
N VAL A 520 21.86 33.17 -8.71
CA VAL A 520 21.59 31.72 -8.73
C VAL A 520 20.14 31.49 -8.35
N GLN A 521 19.24 31.54 -9.33
CA GLN A 521 17.80 31.43 -9.09
C GLN A 521 17.36 29.96 -8.99
N ILE A 522 16.64 29.64 -7.92
CA ILE A 522 16.25 28.28 -7.53
C ILE A 522 14.72 28.18 -7.49
N LEU A 523 14.18 27.12 -8.10
CA LEU A 523 12.75 26.85 -8.13
C LEU A 523 12.45 25.44 -7.60
N ASP A 524 11.54 25.38 -6.62
CA ASP A 524 10.87 24.15 -6.22
C ASP A 524 9.47 24.07 -6.85
N PRO A 525 9.27 23.25 -7.90
CA PRO A 525 8.03 23.25 -8.69
C PRO A 525 6.86 22.53 -8.01
N ALA A 526 7.10 21.87 -6.88
CA ALA A 526 6.09 21.13 -6.12
C ALA A 526 6.51 21.09 -4.64
N THR A 527 6.39 22.26 -3.99
CA THR A 527 7.10 22.51 -2.74
C THR A 527 6.54 21.79 -1.53
N GLY A 528 5.29 21.34 -1.60
CA GLY A 528 4.62 20.70 -0.49
C GLY A 528 4.59 21.64 0.72
N THR A 529 5.36 21.29 1.76
CA THR A 529 5.44 22.09 3.00
C THR A 529 6.63 23.04 3.06
N GLY A 530 7.35 23.25 1.95
CA GLY A 530 8.44 24.22 1.83
C GLY A 530 9.82 23.72 2.27
N ASN A 531 9.99 22.43 2.57
CA ASN A 531 11.19 21.89 3.20
C ASN A 531 12.49 22.19 2.44
N PHE A 532 12.50 22.10 1.11
CA PHE A 532 13.68 22.43 0.31
C PHE A 532 14.05 23.90 0.47
N ILE A 533 13.10 24.83 0.32
CA ILE A 533 13.36 26.27 0.45
C ILE A 533 13.87 26.63 1.87
N VAL A 534 13.22 26.09 2.90
CA VAL A 534 13.63 26.28 4.30
C VAL A 534 15.05 25.77 4.53
N ASN A 535 15.38 24.57 4.03
CA ASN A 535 16.70 23.99 4.18
C ASN A 535 17.80 24.82 3.49
N LEU A 536 17.54 25.30 2.27
CA LEU A 536 18.43 26.19 1.54
C LEU A 536 18.71 27.47 2.34
N MET A 537 17.65 28.07 2.92
CA MET A 537 17.78 29.24 3.78
C MET A 537 18.62 28.93 5.02
N GLN A 538 18.31 27.85 5.75
CA GLN A 538 18.97 27.48 7.00
C GLN A 538 20.47 27.22 6.84
N HIS A 539 20.83 26.39 5.85
CA HIS A 539 22.16 25.78 5.80
C HIS A 539 23.07 26.34 4.71
N HIS A 540 22.51 26.90 3.63
CA HIS A 540 23.31 27.28 2.46
C HIS A 540 23.38 28.78 2.20
N ILE A 541 22.44 29.57 2.74
CA ILE A 541 22.41 31.02 2.52
C ILE A 541 22.85 31.74 3.80
N PRO A 542 23.94 32.52 3.81
CA PRO A 542 24.34 33.29 4.97
C PRO A 542 23.39 34.47 5.20
N ARG A 543 23.26 34.91 6.47
CA ARG A 543 22.38 36.03 6.87
C ARG A 543 22.64 37.31 6.05
N SER A 544 23.89 37.58 5.69
CA SER A 544 24.28 38.76 4.89
C SER A 544 23.69 38.78 3.48
N ARG A 545 23.30 37.63 2.93
CA ARG A 545 22.73 37.50 1.58
C ARG A 545 21.27 37.06 1.58
N LEU A 546 20.74 36.63 2.73
CA LEU A 546 19.41 36.07 2.85
C LEU A 546 18.31 37.01 2.34
N LYS A 547 18.34 38.30 2.71
CA LYS A 547 17.33 39.28 2.26
C LYS A 547 17.22 39.34 0.74
N TYR A 548 18.37 39.43 0.06
CA TYR A 548 18.40 39.45 -1.41
C TYR A 548 17.88 38.13 -2.00
N LYS A 549 18.39 36.98 -1.54
CA LYS A 549 17.98 35.67 -2.05
C LYS A 549 16.49 35.43 -1.88
N TYR A 550 15.96 35.75 -0.70
CA TYR A 550 14.55 35.63 -0.33
C TYR A 550 13.64 36.47 -1.23
N MET A 551 14.05 37.70 -1.55
CA MET A 551 13.25 38.61 -2.38
C MET A 551 13.36 38.35 -3.89
N HIS A 552 14.48 37.78 -4.38
CA HIS A 552 14.78 37.79 -5.82
C HIS A 552 15.12 36.44 -6.44
N ASP A 553 15.60 35.47 -5.67
CA ASP A 553 16.22 34.26 -6.24
C ASP A 553 15.57 32.94 -5.78
N LEU A 554 14.67 32.96 -4.80
CA LEU A 554 13.97 31.77 -4.31
C LEU A 554 12.52 31.77 -4.79
N PHE A 555 12.12 30.68 -5.44
CA PHE A 555 10.77 30.50 -5.98
C PHE A 555 10.23 29.11 -5.62
N CYS A 556 8.93 28.99 -5.37
CA CYS A 556 8.30 27.71 -5.19
C CYS A 556 6.79 27.69 -5.50
N ASN A 557 6.30 26.55 -5.97
CA ASN A 557 4.91 26.40 -6.41
C ASN A 557 4.21 25.29 -5.63
N GLU A 558 2.92 25.49 -5.36
CA GLU A 558 2.05 24.47 -4.78
C GLU A 558 0.63 24.58 -5.33
N ILE A 559 0.03 23.43 -5.66
CA ILE A 559 -1.32 23.34 -6.22
C ILE A 559 -2.38 23.09 -5.13
N THR A 560 -1.96 22.53 -3.98
CA THR A 560 -2.86 22.21 -2.87
C THR A 560 -2.86 23.31 -1.82
N LEU A 561 -4.05 23.77 -1.44
CA LEU A 561 -4.23 24.97 -0.59
C LEU A 561 -3.44 24.91 0.71
N LEU A 562 -3.38 23.72 1.29
CA LEU A 562 -2.98 23.56 2.67
C LEU A 562 -1.47 23.33 2.83
N PRO A 563 -0.82 22.47 2.03
CA PRO A 563 0.62 22.52 1.84
C PRO A 563 1.12 23.93 1.49
N TYR A 564 0.40 24.67 0.63
CA TYR A 564 0.74 26.07 0.32
C TYR A 564 0.77 26.97 1.57
N TYR A 565 -0.23 26.90 2.45
CA TYR A 565 -0.22 27.65 3.71
C TYR A 565 0.94 27.26 4.63
N ILE A 566 1.22 25.96 4.74
CA ILE A 566 2.31 25.46 5.58
C ILE A 566 3.66 25.93 5.03
N ALA A 567 3.87 25.85 3.71
CA ALA A 567 5.08 26.33 3.06
C ALA A 567 5.31 27.83 3.29
N SER A 568 4.28 28.66 3.05
CA SER A 568 4.34 30.12 3.32
C SER A 568 4.73 30.40 4.76
N LEU A 569 4.10 29.74 5.74
CA LEU A 569 4.41 29.92 7.16
C LEU A 569 5.84 29.50 7.51
N ASN A 570 6.29 28.34 7.03
CA ASN A 570 7.62 27.83 7.36
C ASN A 570 8.72 28.72 6.78
N ILE A 571 8.56 29.16 5.53
CA ILE A 571 9.54 30.00 4.83
C ILE A 571 9.61 31.39 5.48
N GLU A 572 8.45 32.03 5.73
CA GLU A 572 8.40 33.35 6.37
C GLU A 572 8.93 33.33 7.80
N HIS A 573 8.64 32.27 8.56
CA HIS A 573 9.15 32.14 9.91
C HIS A 573 10.66 31.90 9.94
N GLU A 574 11.19 31.06 9.06
CA GLU A 574 12.63 30.85 8.96
C GLU A 574 13.36 32.17 8.65
N TYR A 575 12.79 32.97 7.75
CA TYR A 575 13.30 34.31 7.48
C TYR A 575 13.27 35.19 8.73
N TYR A 576 12.13 35.25 9.43
CA TYR A 576 11.99 36.02 10.67
C TYR A 576 12.96 35.57 11.75
N GLU A 577 13.17 34.27 11.95
CA GLU A 577 14.11 33.75 12.94
C GLU A 577 15.54 34.19 12.67
N ARG A 578 15.96 34.16 11.41
CA ARG A 578 17.32 34.54 11.02
C ARG A 578 17.53 36.05 10.94
N MET A 579 16.54 36.80 10.47
CA MET A 579 16.66 38.24 10.24
C MET A 579 16.19 39.09 11.42
N LYS A 580 15.30 38.56 12.27
CA LYS A 580 14.54 39.26 13.32
C LYS A 580 13.67 40.41 12.78
N GLU A 581 13.32 40.31 11.50
CA GLU A 581 12.45 41.22 10.76
C GLU A 581 11.45 40.35 9.98
N TYR A 582 10.17 40.71 10.02
CA TYR A 582 9.15 40.00 9.25
C TYR A 582 9.10 40.56 7.82
N GLU A 583 9.09 39.67 6.83
CA GLU A 583 8.87 39.97 5.42
C GLU A 583 8.04 38.84 4.81
N SER A 584 7.02 39.18 4.00
CA SER A 584 6.23 38.17 3.29
C SER A 584 7.08 37.47 2.23
N PHE A 585 6.88 36.16 2.05
CA PHE A 585 7.60 35.44 1.00
C PHE A 585 6.86 35.59 -0.31
N GLU A 586 7.31 36.49 -1.18
CA GLU A 586 6.69 36.69 -2.49
C GLU A 586 7.06 35.58 -3.48
N GLY A 587 8.09 34.78 -3.20
CA GLY A 587 8.56 33.65 -4.01
C GLY A 587 7.60 32.47 -4.12
N ILE A 588 6.58 32.38 -3.27
CA ILE A 588 5.61 31.29 -3.29
C ILE A 588 4.40 31.62 -4.18
N CYS A 589 4.08 30.71 -5.10
CA CYS A 589 2.93 30.77 -6.00
C CYS A 589 1.92 29.67 -5.67
N PHE A 590 0.64 30.05 -5.59
CA PHE A 590 -0.45 29.07 -5.58
C PHE A 590 -0.87 28.79 -7.03
N ALA A 591 -0.29 27.75 -7.63
CA ALA A 591 -0.38 27.48 -9.06
C ALA A 591 -0.08 26.01 -9.40
N ASP A 592 -0.66 25.52 -10.51
CA ASP A 592 -0.23 24.27 -11.13
C ASP A 592 0.96 24.52 -12.09
N THR A 593 2.15 24.10 -11.68
CA THR A 593 3.38 24.25 -12.47
C THR A 593 3.27 23.74 -13.91
N LEU A 594 2.54 22.64 -14.14
CA LEU A 594 2.40 22.07 -15.48
C LEU A 594 1.40 22.87 -16.32
N GLU A 595 0.33 23.41 -15.73
CA GLU A 595 -0.62 24.30 -16.43
C GLU A 595 0.00 25.67 -16.72
N LEU A 596 0.90 26.18 -15.87
CA LEU A 596 1.60 27.44 -16.13
C LEU A 596 2.39 27.44 -17.46
N ALA A 597 2.83 26.26 -17.91
CA ALA A 597 3.50 26.06 -19.19
C ALA A 597 2.56 26.11 -20.41
N GLU A 598 1.25 25.95 -20.24
CA GLU A 598 0.26 25.92 -21.32
C GLU A 598 -0.06 27.32 -21.89
N GLY A 599 0.43 28.41 -21.26
CA GLY A 599 0.38 29.77 -21.82
C GLY A 599 -1.00 30.43 -21.88
N LYS A 600 -2.05 29.83 -21.32
CA LYS A 600 -3.40 30.42 -21.29
C LYS A 600 -3.48 31.55 -20.27
N GLN A 601 -3.32 32.78 -20.73
CA GLN A 601 -3.66 33.98 -19.96
C GLN A 601 -5.18 34.21 -20.00
N LEU A 602 -5.85 33.98 -18.87
CA LEU A 602 -6.95 34.83 -18.44
C LEU A 602 -6.40 35.76 -17.34
N PRO A 603 -7.01 36.94 -17.11
CA PRO A 603 -6.59 37.83 -16.02
C PRO A 603 -6.59 37.02 -14.72
N LEU A 604 -5.37 36.78 -14.25
CA LEU A 604 -5.03 35.79 -13.26
C LEU A 604 -5.50 36.25 -11.88
N PHE A 605 -6.01 35.31 -11.08
CA PHE A 605 -6.06 35.34 -9.61
C PHE A 605 -6.34 36.73 -8.96
N VAL A 606 -5.90 36.94 -7.72
CA VAL A 606 -5.66 38.28 -7.18
C VAL A 606 -4.42 38.86 -7.88
N GLU A 607 -4.41 40.16 -8.18
CA GLU A 607 -3.30 40.90 -8.81
C GLU A 607 -1.93 40.51 -8.21
N GLU A 608 -1.86 40.32 -6.89
CA GLU A 608 -0.64 39.94 -6.18
C GLU A 608 -0.11 38.53 -6.54
N ASN A 609 -0.93 37.45 -6.56
CA ASN A 609 -0.42 36.11 -6.91
C ASN A 609 -0.02 36.05 -8.40
N THR A 610 -0.72 36.82 -9.21
CA THR A 610 -0.46 36.98 -10.65
C THR A 610 0.91 37.57 -10.89
N GLU A 611 1.26 38.63 -10.16
CA GLU A 611 2.58 39.24 -10.20
C GLU A 611 3.66 38.25 -9.75
N ARG A 612 3.39 37.45 -8.71
CA ARG A 612 4.32 36.40 -8.25
C ARG A 612 4.60 35.37 -9.34
N VAL A 613 3.56 34.85 -10.00
CA VAL A 613 3.68 33.89 -11.11
C VAL A 613 4.41 34.50 -12.30
N GLN A 614 4.12 35.76 -12.65
CA GLN A 614 4.81 36.42 -13.76
C GLN A 614 6.30 36.61 -13.47
N ARG A 615 6.63 37.04 -12.24
CA ARG A 615 8.02 37.19 -11.78
C ARG A 615 8.79 35.87 -11.78
N GLU A 616 8.15 34.77 -11.38
CA GLU A 616 8.73 33.43 -11.48
C GLU A 616 8.95 33.01 -12.94
N LYS A 617 8.02 33.29 -13.86
CA LYS A 617 8.18 32.99 -15.28
C LYS A 617 9.35 33.75 -15.90
N ASP A 618 9.51 35.01 -15.55
CA ASP A 618 10.58 35.88 -16.04
C ASP A 618 11.94 35.51 -15.43
N ALA A 619 11.95 34.84 -14.27
CA ALA A 619 13.16 34.38 -13.62
C ALA A 619 13.99 33.45 -14.51
N GLN A 620 15.29 33.70 -14.55
CA GLN A 620 16.30 32.88 -15.19
C GLN A 620 16.72 31.72 -14.28
N ILE A 621 15.80 30.80 -14.00
CA ILE A 621 16.03 29.62 -13.15
C ILE A 621 17.27 28.83 -13.62
N MET A 622 18.20 28.60 -12.70
CA MET A 622 19.44 27.82 -12.88
C MET A 622 19.35 26.47 -12.16
N VAL A 623 18.58 26.37 -11.08
CA VAL A 623 18.38 25.13 -10.33
C VAL A 623 16.90 24.83 -10.18
N VAL A 624 16.49 23.63 -10.60
CA VAL A 624 15.17 23.07 -10.27
C VAL A 624 15.41 21.94 -9.27
N ILE A 625 14.79 22.02 -8.09
CA ILE A 625 14.96 21.02 -7.01
C ILE A 625 13.61 20.67 -6.39
N GLY A 626 13.33 19.39 -6.10
CA GLY A 626 12.09 19.06 -5.40
C GLY A 626 11.69 17.58 -5.41
N ASN A 627 10.50 17.31 -4.87
CA ASN A 627 9.87 16.00 -4.82
C ASN A 627 8.51 16.05 -5.53
N PRO A 628 8.45 15.85 -6.86
CA PRO A 628 7.21 15.90 -7.61
C PRO A 628 6.27 14.73 -7.26
N PRO A 629 4.95 14.86 -7.48
CA PRO A 629 3.96 13.85 -7.10
C PRO A 629 4.13 12.51 -7.83
N TYR A 630 3.89 11.41 -7.09
CA TYR A 630 3.97 10.02 -7.57
C TYR A 630 2.62 9.48 -8.06
N ASN A 631 1.90 10.18 -8.94
CA ASN A 631 0.63 9.64 -9.44
C ASN A 631 0.86 8.61 -10.56
N MET A 632 0.92 7.34 -10.17
CA MET A 632 0.68 6.20 -11.05
C MET A 632 -0.84 6.15 -11.28
N GLY A 633 -1.28 6.23 -12.52
CA GLY A 633 -2.71 6.41 -12.86
C GLY A 633 -3.70 5.43 -12.22
N GLN A 634 -4.98 5.71 -12.45
CA GLN A 634 -6.17 4.99 -11.98
C GLN A 634 -6.00 3.47 -11.79
N LYS A 635 -6.39 2.92 -10.62
CA LYS A 635 -6.30 1.46 -10.34
C LYS A 635 -7.36 0.66 -11.09
N ASN A 636 -8.50 1.27 -11.41
CA ASN A 636 -9.58 0.65 -12.18
C ASN A 636 -10.41 1.71 -12.91
N GLU A 637 -10.76 1.49 -14.18
CA GLU A 637 -11.62 2.35 -15.04
C GLU A 637 -12.93 2.86 -14.40
N ASN A 638 -13.43 2.20 -13.35
CA ASN A 638 -14.60 2.65 -12.59
C ASN A 638 -14.33 3.79 -11.60
N GLU A 639 -13.09 4.07 -11.24
CA GLU A 639 -12.70 5.17 -10.34
C GLU A 639 -12.81 6.57 -11.00
N ASN A 640 -13.03 6.62 -12.32
CA ASN A 640 -13.07 7.81 -13.18
C ASN A 640 -11.98 8.88 -12.89
N ASN A 641 -10.80 8.44 -12.46
CA ASN A 641 -9.70 9.30 -12.00
C ASN A 641 -8.50 9.21 -12.95
N LYS A 642 -8.69 9.62 -14.21
CA LYS A 642 -7.62 9.61 -15.22
C LYS A 642 -6.62 10.72 -14.93
N ASN A 643 -5.34 10.48 -15.23
CA ASN A 643 -4.31 11.52 -15.18
C ASN A 643 -4.77 12.69 -16.05
N ARG A 644 -4.74 13.91 -15.48
CA ARG A 644 -5.03 15.14 -16.21
C ARG A 644 -4.09 15.26 -17.42
N PRO A 645 -4.61 15.56 -18.63
CA PRO A 645 -3.79 15.85 -19.80
C PRO A 645 -3.23 17.28 -19.71
N TYR A 646 -1.97 17.45 -20.12
CA TYR A 646 -1.31 18.75 -20.24
C TYR A 646 -0.80 18.89 -21.68
N PRO A 647 -1.60 19.44 -22.62
CA PRO A 647 -1.33 19.34 -24.06
C PRO A 647 0.08 19.78 -24.51
N VAL A 648 0.63 20.87 -23.96
CA VAL A 648 1.97 21.34 -24.29
C VAL A 648 3.02 20.37 -23.76
N ILE A 649 2.98 20.03 -22.47
CA ILE A 649 3.99 19.13 -21.87
C ILE A 649 3.87 17.70 -22.40
N ASP A 650 2.65 17.19 -22.56
CA ASP A 650 2.38 15.90 -23.18
C ASP A 650 2.80 15.90 -24.67
N GLY A 651 2.65 17.03 -25.37
CA GLY A 651 3.20 17.24 -26.71
C GLY A 651 4.73 17.16 -26.74
N ARG A 652 5.41 17.81 -25.79
CA ARG A 652 6.88 17.73 -25.63
C ARG A 652 7.34 16.31 -25.31
N ILE A 653 6.65 15.59 -24.42
CA ILE A 653 6.89 14.17 -24.13
C ILE A 653 6.70 13.33 -25.40
N HIS A 654 5.67 13.61 -26.19
CA HIS A 654 5.42 12.91 -27.43
C HIS A 654 6.58 13.10 -28.42
N GLU A 655 6.98 14.35 -28.66
CA GLU A 655 8.06 14.72 -29.59
C GLU A 655 9.43 14.18 -29.20
N THR A 656 9.72 14.12 -27.90
CA THR A 656 11.03 13.72 -27.37
C THR A 656 11.04 12.24 -26.99
N TYR A 657 10.27 11.84 -25.97
CA TYR A 657 10.35 10.51 -25.39
C TYR A 657 9.54 9.47 -26.17
N ALA A 658 8.25 9.73 -26.43
CA ALA A 658 7.35 8.67 -26.92
C ALA A 658 7.61 8.30 -28.38
N LYS A 659 7.80 9.29 -29.26
CA LYS A 659 8.01 9.07 -30.71
C LYS A 659 9.30 8.32 -31.03
N ALA A 660 10.35 8.51 -30.22
CA ALA A 660 11.64 7.85 -30.39
C ALA A 660 11.72 6.49 -29.68
N SER A 661 10.76 6.17 -28.80
CA SER A 661 10.77 4.93 -28.01
C SER A 661 10.58 3.71 -28.90
N SER A 662 11.37 2.69 -28.64
CA SER A 662 11.18 1.37 -29.24
C SER A 662 10.01 0.60 -28.60
N ALA A 663 9.44 1.08 -27.49
CA ALA A 663 8.36 0.39 -26.78
C ALA A 663 7.01 0.47 -27.53
N THR A 664 6.21 -0.59 -27.41
CA THR A 664 4.86 -0.62 -28.01
C THR A 664 3.85 0.19 -27.20
N LEU A 665 4.03 0.26 -25.87
CA LEU A 665 3.16 1.00 -24.96
C LEU A 665 3.98 2.10 -24.27
N THR A 666 3.64 3.35 -24.55
CA THR A 666 4.33 4.55 -24.05
C THR A 666 3.56 5.30 -22.97
N ASN A 667 2.42 4.77 -22.51
CA ASN A 667 1.55 5.44 -21.55
C ASN A 667 2.26 5.88 -20.26
N LYS A 668 3.24 5.11 -19.77
CA LYS A 668 4.01 5.43 -18.55
C LYS A 668 4.91 6.66 -18.70
N LEU A 669 5.22 7.08 -19.93
CA LEU A 669 5.95 8.33 -20.19
C LEU A 669 5.13 9.56 -19.83
N TYR A 670 3.83 9.42 -19.62
CA TYR A 670 2.91 10.49 -19.23
C TYR A 670 2.59 10.46 -17.72
N ASP A 671 3.33 9.68 -16.93
CA ASP A 671 3.26 9.74 -15.47
C ASP A 671 3.73 11.12 -14.97
N ALA A 672 3.19 11.57 -13.83
CA ALA A 672 3.41 12.93 -13.32
C ALA A 672 4.90 13.29 -13.17
N TYR A 673 5.72 12.41 -12.56
CA TYR A 673 7.14 12.68 -12.38
C TYR A 673 7.90 12.86 -13.72
N VAL A 674 7.48 12.19 -14.81
CA VAL A 674 8.08 12.34 -16.14
C VAL A 674 7.74 13.70 -16.72
N ARG A 675 6.51 14.18 -16.52
CA ARG A 675 6.10 15.54 -16.88
C ARG A 675 6.93 16.59 -16.16
N PHE A 676 7.19 16.40 -14.86
CA PHE A 676 8.09 17.29 -14.11
C PHE A 676 9.53 17.25 -14.63
N PHE A 677 10.08 16.08 -14.98
CA PHE A 677 11.41 16.03 -15.62
C PHE A 677 11.45 16.76 -16.95
N ARG A 678 10.46 16.53 -17.83
CA ARG A 678 10.40 17.18 -19.14
C ARG A 678 10.22 18.69 -18.99
N TRP A 679 9.31 19.11 -18.11
CA TRP A 679 9.07 20.52 -17.78
C TRP A 679 10.33 21.17 -17.20
N ALA A 680 11.01 20.54 -16.22
CA ALA A 680 12.20 21.10 -15.60
C ALA A 680 13.35 21.26 -16.61
N THR A 681 13.51 20.27 -17.49
CA THR A 681 14.52 20.34 -18.56
C THR A 681 14.19 21.47 -19.55
N ASP A 682 12.92 21.61 -19.94
CA ASP A 682 12.48 22.69 -20.84
C ASP A 682 12.56 24.08 -20.15
N ARG A 683 12.33 24.15 -18.83
CA ARG A 683 12.43 25.39 -18.02
C ARG A 683 13.85 25.93 -17.95
N LEU A 684 14.87 25.05 -17.98
CA LEU A 684 16.27 25.46 -18.12
C LEU A 684 16.57 26.04 -19.51
N GLY A 685 15.82 25.66 -20.55
CA GLY A 685 16.08 26.05 -21.94
C GLY A 685 17.33 25.36 -22.45
N ASP A 686 18.26 26.10 -23.07
CA ASP A 686 19.61 25.63 -23.47
C ASP A 686 20.72 26.05 -22.48
N ARG A 687 20.34 26.66 -21.35
CA ARG A 687 21.26 27.28 -20.40
C ARG A 687 21.88 26.24 -19.46
N ASP A 688 23.06 26.59 -18.95
CA ASP A 688 23.73 25.88 -17.87
C ASP A 688 22.86 25.84 -16.60
N GLY A 689 22.77 24.68 -15.96
CA GLY A 689 21.89 24.48 -14.81
C GLY A 689 21.79 23.05 -14.30
N ILE A 690 20.98 22.87 -13.26
CA ILE A 690 20.83 21.62 -12.52
C ILE A 690 19.35 21.27 -12.35
N VAL A 691 18.97 20.03 -12.63
CA VAL A 691 17.69 19.43 -12.25
C VAL A 691 17.95 18.35 -11.20
N CYS A 692 17.44 18.53 -9.98
CA CYS A 692 17.63 17.64 -8.84
C CYS A 692 16.28 17.18 -8.30
N LEU A 693 15.83 15.98 -8.67
CA LEU A 693 14.51 15.47 -8.28
C LEU A 693 14.61 14.09 -7.61
N VAL A 694 13.83 13.90 -6.54
CA VAL A 694 13.55 12.57 -5.98
C VAL A 694 12.24 12.04 -6.55
N THR A 695 12.28 10.90 -7.24
CA THR A 695 11.16 10.44 -8.09
C THR A 695 11.03 8.91 -8.12
N ASN A 696 9.97 8.43 -8.79
CA ASN A 696 9.76 7.00 -9.05
C ASN A 696 10.92 6.44 -9.89
N ASN A 697 11.50 5.33 -9.46
CA ASN A 697 12.66 4.76 -10.11
C ASN A 697 12.37 3.86 -11.35
N SER A 698 11.15 3.93 -11.89
CA SER A 698 10.76 3.08 -13.01
C SER A 698 11.52 3.34 -14.32
N PHE A 699 12.01 4.57 -14.52
CA PHE A 699 12.67 4.95 -15.78
C PHE A 699 14.08 4.39 -15.94
N VAL A 700 14.71 3.89 -14.88
CA VAL A 700 16.08 3.35 -14.93
C VAL A 700 16.16 2.06 -15.75
N ASP A 701 15.15 1.19 -15.66
CA ASP A 701 15.23 -0.16 -16.24
C ASP A 701 14.06 -0.56 -17.14
N GLN A 702 12.88 0.07 -17.01
CA GLN A 702 11.72 -0.30 -17.80
C GLN A 702 11.86 0.09 -19.27
N ILE A 703 11.32 -0.78 -20.14
CA ILE A 703 11.45 -0.69 -21.60
C ILE A 703 10.86 0.62 -22.15
N ALA A 704 9.72 1.07 -21.64
CA ALA A 704 9.03 2.29 -22.09
C ALA A 704 9.83 3.59 -21.93
N PHE A 705 10.92 3.59 -21.16
CA PHE A 705 11.71 4.78 -20.83
C PHE A 705 13.07 4.83 -21.54
N ASP A 706 13.31 3.94 -22.52
CA ASP A 706 14.53 3.94 -23.36
C ASP A 706 14.86 5.33 -23.93
N SER A 707 13.86 5.99 -24.49
CA SER A 707 14.04 7.32 -25.07
C SER A 707 14.10 8.44 -24.04
N MET A 708 13.50 8.28 -22.85
CA MET A 708 13.72 9.21 -21.74
C MET A 708 15.18 9.13 -21.28
N ARG A 709 15.73 7.91 -21.10
CA ARG A 709 17.14 7.70 -20.76
C ARG A 709 18.08 8.27 -21.83
N LYS A 710 17.77 8.06 -23.11
CA LYS A 710 18.48 8.68 -24.23
C LYS A 710 18.52 10.20 -24.12
N HIS A 711 17.36 10.83 -23.86
CA HIS A 711 17.28 12.27 -23.76
C HIS A 711 17.94 12.81 -22.50
N LEU A 712 17.92 12.11 -21.37
CA LEU A 712 18.71 12.51 -20.19
C LEU A 712 20.21 12.57 -20.51
N MET A 713 20.73 11.59 -21.26
CA MET A 713 22.14 11.60 -21.68
C MET A 713 22.45 12.60 -22.78
N LYS A 714 21.45 13.03 -23.56
CA LYS A 714 21.60 14.04 -24.61
C LYS A 714 21.49 15.47 -24.06
N ASP A 715 20.52 15.68 -23.17
CA ASP A 715 20.13 16.99 -22.66
C ASP A 715 21.04 17.41 -21.48
N PHE A 716 21.81 16.50 -20.87
CA PHE A 716 22.67 16.78 -19.73
C PHE A 716 24.08 16.18 -19.92
N THR A 717 25.09 16.88 -19.40
CA THR A 717 26.50 16.49 -19.48
C THR A 717 26.91 15.56 -18.35
N GLN A 718 26.22 15.62 -17.21
CA GLN A 718 26.43 14.66 -16.11
C GLN A 718 25.08 14.27 -15.53
N VAL A 719 24.86 12.98 -15.34
CA VAL A 719 23.66 12.43 -14.68
C VAL A 719 24.11 11.59 -13.51
N TYR A 720 23.77 12.00 -12.30
CA TYR A 720 23.93 11.21 -11.08
C TYR A 720 22.59 10.60 -10.71
N HIS A 721 22.54 9.28 -10.56
CA HIS A 721 21.33 8.58 -10.15
C HIS A 721 21.60 7.65 -8.97
N LEU A 722 21.05 8.01 -7.81
CA LEU A 722 21.08 7.21 -6.60
C LEU A 722 19.77 6.41 -6.46
N ASP A 723 19.84 5.11 -6.76
CA ASP A 723 18.74 4.16 -6.65
C ASP A 723 18.54 3.73 -5.19
N LEU A 724 17.45 4.19 -4.57
CA LEU A 724 17.10 3.87 -3.18
C LEU A 724 16.24 2.60 -3.05
N HIS A 725 15.97 1.85 -4.14
CA HIS A 725 15.16 0.63 -4.13
C HIS A 725 13.75 0.84 -3.51
N GLY A 726 13.21 -0.17 -2.82
CA GLY A 726 11.92 -0.11 -2.13
C GLY A 726 10.72 -0.50 -3.01
N ASN A 727 10.94 -1.16 -4.15
CA ASN A 727 9.87 -1.61 -5.03
C ASN A 727 9.35 -3.00 -4.67
N VAL A 728 8.32 -3.03 -3.82
CA VAL A 728 7.66 -4.26 -3.33
C VAL A 728 6.97 -5.00 -4.48
N ARG A 729 6.53 -4.26 -5.51
CA ARG A 729 5.91 -4.87 -6.70
C ARG A 729 6.94 -5.66 -7.51
N LYS A 730 8.20 -5.23 -7.56
CA LYS A 730 9.27 -5.96 -8.25
C LYS A 730 9.78 -7.14 -7.41
N ASN A 731 9.96 -6.94 -6.10
CA ASN A 731 10.44 -7.97 -5.20
C ASN A 731 9.42 -8.26 -4.09
N PRO A 732 8.59 -9.31 -4.24
CA PRO A 732 7.56 -9.65 -3.24
C PRO A 732 8.13 -10.18 -1.92
N LYS A 733 9.46 -10.39 -1.80
CA LYS A 733 10.11 -10.68 -0.52
C LYS A 733 10.20 -9.45 0.38
N LEU A 734 10.04 -8.25 -0.17
CA LEU A 734 9.95 -7.02 0.60
C LEU A 734 8.55 -6.92 1.23
N SER A 735 8.47 -6.67 2.53
CA SER A 735 7.19 -6.65 3.26
C SER A 735 6.63 -5.23 3.39
N GLY A 736 5.37 -5.07 3.00
CA GLY A 736 4.59 -3.84 3.23
C GLY A 736 5.28 -2.60 2.62
N THR A 737 5.55 -1.61 3.46
CA THR A 737 6.17 -0.32 3.06
C THR A 737 7.50 -0.05 3.78
N THR A 738 8.00 -1.05 4.50
CA THR A 738 9.12 -0.95 5.46
C THR A 738 10.48 -0.64 4.83
N HIS A 739 10.67 -1.01 3.56
CA HIS A 739 11.93 -0.87 2.84
C HIS A 739 11.96 0.38 1.94
N ASN A 740 10.90 1.18 1.92
CA ASN A 740 10.81 2.37 1.09
C ASN A 740 10.97 3.64 1.93
N VAL A 741 11.75 4.61 1.42
CA VAL A 741 12.06 5.86 2.15
C VAL A 741 10.84 6.74 2.44
N PHE A 742 9.78 6.63 1.64
CA PHE A 742 8.51 7.33 1.80
C PHE A 742 7.39 6.44 2.34
N GLY A 743 7.66 5.18 2.63
CA GLY A 743 6.61 4.24 3.04
C GLY A 743 5.62 3.91 1.92
N ILE A 744 6.06 3.88 0.66
CA ILE A 744 5.24 3.46 -0.51
C ILE A 744 5.76 2.14 -1.12
N GLN A 745 5.03 1.58 -2.09
CA GLN A 745 5.35 0.27 -2.69
C GLN A 745 6.13 0.34 -4.02
N VAL A 746 6.34 1.52 -4.57
CA VAL A 746 7.11 1.75 -5.81
C VAL A 746 8.54 2.15 -5.48
N GLY A 747 9.49 1.78 -6.33
CA GLY A 747 10.89 2.15 -6.12
C GLY A 747 11.12 3.65 -6.24
N VAL A 748 12.11 4.17 -5.52
CA VAL A 748 12.43 5.61 -5.45
C VAL A 748 13.91 5.81 -5.76
N GLY A 749 14.25 6.91 -6.42
CA GLY A 749 15.64 7.32 -6.63
C GLY A 749 15.81 8.83 -6.66
N ILE A 750 17.00 9.30 -6.30
CA ILE A 750 17.41 10.71 -6.39
C ILE A 750 18.20 10.87 -7.69
N THR A 751 17.75 11.78 -8.56
CA THR A 751 18.43 12.06 -9.83
C THR A 751 18.88 13.51 -9.86
N ILE A 752 20.17 13.72 -10.13
CA ILE A 752 20.78 15.03 -10.29
C ILE A 752 21.36 15.10 -11.70
N ALA A 753 20.69 15.82 -12.57
CA ALA A 753 21.06 16.01 -13.97
C ALA A 753 21.65 17.42 -14.15
N VAL A 754 22.91 17.48 -14.57
CA VAL A 754 23.70 18.71 -14.68
C VAL A 754 23.99 18.98 -16.15
N ARG A 755 23.67 20.21 -16.58
CA ARG A 755 24.10 20.73 -17.87
C ARG A 755 25.13 21.81 -17.62
N SER A 756 26.34 21.59 -18.09
CA SER A 756 27.42 22.55 -17.97
C SER A 756 28.24 22.59 -19.25
N SER A 757 28.37 23.80 -19.79
CA SER A 757 29.23 24.11 -20.93
C SER A 757 30.71 23.77 -20.72
N ASN A 758 31.14 23.55 -19.46
CA ASN A 758 32.49 23.13 -19.11
C ASN A 758 32.77 21.64 -19.38
N HIS A 759 31.74 20.84 -19.70
CA HIS A 759 31.86 19.42 -19.99
C HIS A 759 31.44 19.11 -21.42
N SER A 760 32.30 18.42 -22.18
CA SER A 760 32.02 18.08 -23.58
C SER A 760 31.39 16.70 -23.77
N THR A 761 31.40 15.85 -22.75
CA THR A 761 30.94 14.45 -22.81
C THR A 761 29.91 14.17 -21.73
N SER A 762 28.88 13.41 -22.07
CA SER A 762 27.85 12.97 -21.14
C SER A 762 28.31 11.78 -20.30
N ILE A 763 28.26 11.89 -18.98
CA ILE A 763 28.65 10.83 -18.03
C ILE A 763 27.45 10.40 -17.19
N LEU A 764 27.23 9.09 -17.04
CA LEU A 764 26.21 8.51 -16.17
C LEU A 764 26.86 7.89 -14.94
N ASN A 765 26.65 8.51 -13.79
CA ASN A 765 27.08 8.02 -12.49
C ASN A 765 25.89 7.37 -11.79
N TYR A 766 26.01 6.09 -11.46
CA TYR A 766 24.96 5.30 -10.86
C TYR A 766 25.42 4.68 -9.55
N TYR A 767 24.56 4.71 -8.54
CA TYR A 767 24.76 3.94 -7.32
C TYR A 767 23.44 3.36 -6.85
N ARG A 768 23.49 2.14 -6.33
CA ARG A 768 22.32 1.41 -5.86
C ARG A 768 22.54 0.96 -4.43
N VAL A 769 21.65 1.36 -3.52
CA VAL A 769 21.68 0.86 -2.14
C VAL A 769 21.29 -0.63 -2.10
N PRO A 770 21.76 -1.41 -1.12
CA PRO A 770 21.36 -2.80 -0.96
C PRO A 770 19.83 -2.99 -0.92
N GLU A 771 19.35 -4.01 -1.62
CA GLU A 771 17.91 -4.20 -1.88
C GLU A 771 17.07 -4.40 -0.61
N TYR A 772 17.64 -5.08 0.39
CA TYR A 772 16.98 -5.43 1.65
C TYR A 772 17.15 -4.39 2.75
N TRP A 773 17.76 -3.23 2.48
CA TRP A 773 17.83 -2.17 3.48
C TRP A 773 16.44 -1.63 3.82
N THR A 774 16.21 -1.46 5.12
CA THR A 774 15.04 -0.79 5.69
C THR A 774 15.07 0.71 5.39
N ARG A 775 13.92 1.38 5.58
CA ARG A 775 13.83 2.84 5.52
C ARG A 775 14.90 3.53 6.36
N LEU A 776 15.09 3.10 7.61
CA LEU A 776 16.04 3.73 8.54
C LEU A 776 17.49 3.60 8.09
N GLU A 777 17.88 2.44 7.56
CA GLU A 777 19.24 2.22 7.06
C GLU A 777 19.55 3.10 5.84
N LYS A 778 18.57 3.28 4.94
CA LYS A 778 18.71 4.17 3.79
C LYS A 778 18.84 5.64 4.19
N LEU A 779 18.03 6.10 5.14
CA LEU A 779 18.12 7.46 5.66
C LEU A 779 19.45 7.70 6.40
N LYS A 780 19.90 6.73 7.20
CA LYS A 780 21.20 6.77 7.86
C LYS A 780 22.36 6.84 6.86
N PHE A 781 22.28 6.10 5.75
CA PHE A 781 23.25 6.16 4.67
C PHE A 781 23.33 7.55 4.03
N LEU A 782 22.18 8.17 3.74
CA LEU A 782 22.14 9.54 3.20
C LEU A 782 22.74 10.55 4.19
N ALA A 783 22.37 10.46 5.47
CA ALA A 783 22.92 11.30 6.51
C ALA A 783 24.45 11.13 6.67
N SER A 784 24.97 9.91 6.46
CA SER A 784 26.40 9.63 6.58
C SER A 784 27.23 10.05 5.37
N LYS A 785 26.60 10.15 4.19
CA LYS A 785 27.28 10.44 2.92
C LYS A 785 27.21 11.92 2.52
N THR A 786 26.59 12.78 3.33
CA THR A 786 26.45 14.25 3.23
C THR A 786 26.01 14.83 1.88
N ASN A 787 26.73 14.55 0.78
CA ASN A 787 26.49 14.98 -0.60
C ASN A 787 27.04 13.96 -1.63
N ILE A 788 26.91 14.27 -2.93
CA ILE A 788 27.34 13.39 -4.03
C ILE A 788 28.82 12.97 -4.02
N THR A 789 29.76 13.71 -3.43
CA THR A 789 31.20 13.39 -3.53
C THR A 789 31.62 12.19 -2.68
N GLU A 790 30.82 11.85 -1.67
CA GLU A 790 31.12 10.71 -0.78
C GLU A 790 30.49 9.40 -1.26
N ILE A 791 29.66 9.45 -2.31
CA ILE A 791 29.07 8.28 -2.94
C ILE A 791 30.09 7.62 -3.85
N GLU A 792 30.23 6.30 -3.72
CA GLU A 792 31.11 5.48 -4.56
C GLU A 792 30.42 5.17 -5.88
N TRP A 793 30.38 6.15 -6.78
CA TRP A 793 29.68 6.03 -8.05
C TRP A 793 30.28 4.96 -8.96
N GLN A 794 29.40 4.18 -9.60
CA GLN A 794 29.72 3.35 -10.75
C GLN A 794 29.39 4.13 -12.03
N GLU A 795 30.36 4.32 -12.91
CA GLU A 795 30.09 4.85 -14.24
C GLU A 795 29.43 3.76 -15.10
N LEU A 796 28.28 4.08 -15.68
CA LEU A 796 27.55 3.17 -16.56
C LEU A 796 27.58 3.68 -18.00
N TYR A 797 27.76 2.77 -18.94
CA TYR A 797 27.71 3.05 -20.37
C TYR A 797 26.41 2.48 -20.94
N PRO A 798 25.44 3.34 -21.32
CA PRO A 798 24.21 2.86 -21.94
C PRO A 798 24.50 2.09 -23.23
N ASP A 799 23.79 0.97 -23.43
CA ASP A 799 23.89 0.20 -24.68
C ASP A 799 23.26 0.94 -25.89
N GLU A 800 23.33 0.35 -27.08
CA GLU A 800 22.72 0.88 -28.30
C GLU A 800 21.19 1.07 -28.19
N ARG A 801 20.55 0.34 -27.26
CA ARG A 801 19.11 0.45 -26.94
C ARG A 801 18.84 1.42 -25.79
N HIS A 802 19.85 2.16 -25.35
CA HIS A 802 19.80 3.13 -24.26
C HIS A 802 19.37 2.50 -22.91
N THR A 803 19.74 1.24 -22.68
CA THR A 803 19.63 0.55 -21.39
C THR A 803 20.75 1.00 -20.48
N TRP A 804 20.45 1.47 -19.26
CA TRP A 804 21.48 1.82 -18.28
C TRP A 804 22.05 0.59 -17.57
N LEU A 805 21.18 -0.31 -17.10
CA LEU A 805 21.58 -1.51 -16.37
C LEU A 805 21.84 -2.67 -17.34
N THR A 806 23.05 -2.73 -17.86
CA THR A 806 23.50 -3.76 -18.83
C THR A 806 24.20 -4.95 -18.17
N GLY A 807 24.51 -4.86 -16.88
CA GLY A 807 25.16 -5.94 -16.12
C GLY A 807 24.39 -7.26 -16.22
N GLY A 808 25.08 -8.32 -16.60
CA GLY A 808 24.52 -9.66 -16.78
C GLY A 808 23.95 -9.95 -18.17
N LEU A 809 23.77 -8.95 -19.04
CA LEU A 809 23.38 -9.18 -20.43
C LEU A 809 24.51 -9.85 -21.23
N GLN A 810 24.17 -10.89 -21.98
CA GLN A 810 25.10 -11.61 -22.84
C GLN A 810 24.89 -11.19 -24.30
N ALA A 811 25.97 -10.76 -24.97
CA ALA A 811 25.89 -10.18 -26.33
C ALA A 811 25.58 -11.23 -27.42
N ASP A 812 26.12 -12.43 -27.26
CA ASP A 812 25.87 -13.64 -28.06
C ASP A 812 24.38 -13.98 -28.23
N PHE A 813 23.54 -13.66 -27.23
CA PHE A 813 22.10 -13.88 -27.29
C PHE A 813 21.44 -13.28 -28.54
N THR A 814 21.91 -12.12 -28.99
CA THR A 814 21.34 -11.42 -30.15
C THR A 814 21.68 -12.09 -31.49
N ALA A 815 22.69 -12.97 -31.52
CA ALA A 815 23.06 -13.75 -32.71
C ALA A 815 22.20 -15.01 -32.90
N PHE A 816 21.45 -15.42 -31.87
CA PHE A 816 20.56 -16.58 -31.94
C PHE A 816 19.27 -16.27 -32.71
N LEU A 817 18.53 -17.32 -33.11
CA LEU A 817 17.32 -17.16 -33.92
C LEU A 817 16.17 -16.63 -33.03
N PRO A 818 15.63 -15.42 -33.28
CA PRO A 818 14.54 -14.89 -32.46
C PRO A 818 13.27 -15.73 -32.62
N MET A 819 12.56 -16.01 -31.52
CA MET A 819 11.25 -16.66 -31.61
C MET A 819 10.24 -15.80 -32.39
N GLY A 820 10.30 -14.47 -32.22
CA GLY A 820 9.49 -13.51 -32.96
C GLY A 820 10.12 -12.12 -32.95
N THR A 821 9.78 -11.30 -33.93
CA THR A 821 10.24 -9.91 -34.05
C THR A 821 9.05 -8.97 -34.27
N LYS A 822 9.24 -7.66 -34.13
CA LYS A 822 8.14 -6.70 -34.40
C LYS A 822 7.72 -6.69 -35.87
N LEU A 823 8.66 -6.93 -36.79
CA LEU A 823 8.39 -7.03 -38.23
C LEU A 823 7.39 -8.16 -38.54
N THR A 824 7.35 -9.21 -37.73
CA THR A 824 6.40 -10.33 -37.91
C THR A 824 4.93 -9.94 -37.65
N LYS A 825 4.68 -8.82 -36.95
CA LYS A 825 3.32 -8.30 -36.72
C LYS A 825 2.81 -7.45 -37.88
N SER A 826 3.68 -6.89 -38.71
CA SER A 826 3.33 -6.16 -39.93
C SER A 826 3.33 -7.13 -41.10
N ALA A 827 2.15 -7.59 -41.50
CA ALA A 827 1.91 -8.60 -42.56
C ALA A 827 2.33 -8.18 -44.00
N LYS A 828 3.33 -7.32 -44.16
CA LYS A 828 3.74 -6.71 -45.43
C LYS A 828 5.08 -7.21 -45.98
N GLU A 829 5.88 -7.96 -45.21
CA GLU A 829 7.18 -8.47 -45.69
C GLU A 829 7.18 -9.99 -45.82
N ALA A 830 7.66 -10.49 -46.98
CA ALA A 830 7.66 -11.90 -47.34
C ALA A 830 8.80 -12.70 -46.67
N ASN A 831 9.84 -12.03 -46.16
CA ASN A 831 11.01 -12.67 -45.55
C ASN A 831 11.11 -12.30 -44.07
N VAL A 832 10.51 -13.12 -43.22
CA VAL A 832 10.59 -12.99 -41.76
C VAL A 832 11.74 -13.83 -41.23
N GLU A 833 12.79 -13.17 -40.72
CA GLU A 833 13.93 -13.81 -40.04
C GLU A 833 13.61 -14.08 -38.56
N ALA A 834 12.64 -14.97 -38.32
CA ALA A 834 12.25 -15.42 -36.99
C ALA A 834 11.68 -16.85 -37.05
N ILE A 835 11.60 -17.53 -35.90
CA ILE A 835 11.04 -18.89 -35.85
C ILE A 835 9.55 -18.88 -36.16
N PHE A 836 8.77 -17.97 -35.55
CA PHE A 836 7.33 -17.89 -35.70
C PHE A 836 6.87 -16.69 -36.54
N LYS A 837 5.91 -16.91 -37.44
CA LYS A 837 5.29 -15.88 -38.29
C LYS A 837 4.44 -14.91 -37.48
N ILE A 838 3.67 -15.40 -36.52
CA ILE A 838 2.91 -14.57 -35.57
C ILE A 838 3.06 -15.10 -34.15
N TYR A 839 2.81 -14.22 -33.19
CA TYR A 839 2.72 -14.55 -31.78
C TYR A 839 1.69 -13.61 -31.11
N SER A 840 1.17 -14.02 -29.96
CA SER A 840 0.09 -13.31 -29.27
C SER A 840 0.34 -13.21 -27.78
N LEU A 841 -0.13 -12.13 -27.16
CA LEU A 841 -0.38 -12.14 -25.73
C LEU A 841 -1.55 -13.08 -25.40
N GLY A 842 -1.62 -13.56 -24.15
CA GLY A 842 -2.82 -14.23 -23.61
C GLY A 842 -4.02 -13.28 -23.52
N VAL A 843 -5.23 -13.83 -23.35
CA VAL A 843 -6.47 -13.03 -23.33
C VAL A 843 -6.54 -12.16 -22.08
N VAL A 844 -6.87 -10.88 -22.24
CA VAL A 844 -7.19 -9.98 -21.12
C VAL A 844 -8.65 -9.58 -21.15
N THR A 845 -9.33 -9.84 -20.04
CA THR A 845 -10.75 -9.49 -19.92
C THR A 845 -10.94 -8.17 -19.19
N SER A 846 -10.04 -7.84 -18.27
CA SER A 846 -10.19 -6.76 -17.27
C SER A 846 -11.42 -6.94 -16.36
N ARG A 847 -12.06 -8.11 -16.35
CA ARG A 847 -13.30 -8.42 -15.62
C ARG A 847 -13.44 -9.91 -15.27
N ASP A 848 -12.35 -10.57 -14.87
CA ASP A 848 -12.30 -12.02 -14.77
C ASP A 848 -13.44 -12.63 -13.95
N ALA A 849 -13.82 -12.03 -12.82
CA ALA A 849 -14.92 -12.50 -11.97
C ALA A 849 -16.29 -12.62 -12.68
N TYR A 850 -16.47 -11.99 -13.84
CA TYR A 850 -17.74 -11.95 -14.59
C TYR A 850 -17.71 -12.80 -15.87
N VAL A 851 -16.52 -13.11 -16.39
CA VAL A 851 -16.36 -13.80 -17.68
C VAL A 851 -15.49 -15.05 -17.58
N TYR A 852 -14.97 -15.37 -16.39
CA TYR A 852 -14.38 -16.64 -16.04
C TYR A 852 -15.17 -17.31 -14.92
N SER A 853 -15.39 -18.62 -15.02
CA SER A 853 -15.89 -19.45 -13.91
C SER A 853 -15.40 -20.89 -14.04
N PHE A 854 -15.38 -21.64 -12.94
CA PHE A 854 -15.26 -23.10 -13.01
C PHE A 854 -16.57 -23.75 -13.52
N ASP A 855 -17.72 -23.10 -13.29
CA ASP A 855 -19.04 -23.56 -13.70
C ASP A 855 -19.57 -22.79 -14.93
N ALA A 856 -19.85 -23.52 -16.01
CA ALA A 856 -20.40 -22.99 -17.24
C ALA A 856 -21.82 -22.42 -17.07
N ILE A 857 -22.65 -23.01 -16.21
CA ILE A 857 -24.03 -22.59 -15.97
C ILE A 857 -24.01 -21.23 -15.25
N GLN A 858 -23.19 -21.12 -14.21
CA GLN A 858 -22.98 -19.87 -13.50
C GLN A 858 -22.47 -18.76 -14.46
N LEU A 859 -21.49 -19.07 -15.30
CA LEU A 859 -20.94 -18.12 -16.28
C LEU A 859 -22.02 -17.64 -17.27
N ARG A 860 -22.84 -18.55 -17.80
CA ARG A 860 -23.98 -18.22 -18.67
C ARG A 860 -24.91 -17.21 -18.01
N HIS A 861 -25.31 -17.47 -16.76
CA HIS A 861 -26.23 -16.59 -16.03
C HIS A 861 -25.62 -15.20 -15.80
N GLN A 862 -24.34 -15.14 -15.41
CA GLN A 862 -23.64 -13.88 -15.17
C GLN A 862 -23.54 -13.04 -16.43
N VAL A 863 -23.13 -13.63 -17.56
CA VAL A 863 -22.98 -12.90 -18.83
C VAL A 863 -24.33 -12.44 -19.36
N ALA A 864 -25.39 -13.25 -19.24
CA ALA A 864 -26.74 -12.86 -19.65
C ALA A 864 -27.25 -11.61 -18.91
N ILE A 865 -27.13 -11.60 -17.57
CA ILE A 865 -27.48 -10.43 -16.75
C ILE A 865 -26.68 -9.20 -17.18
N PHE A 866 -25.39 -9.40 -17.49
CA PHE A 866 -24.53 -8.31 -17.88
C PHE A 866 -24.91 -7.72 -19.25
N VAL A 867 -25.25 -8.56 -20.22
CA VAL A 867 -25.76 -8.14 -21.53
C VAL A 867 -27.03 -7.29 -21.38
N ASP A 868 -27.96 -7.69 -20.50
CA ASP A 868 -29.21 -6.95 -20.27
C ASP A 868 -28.97 -5.57 -19.64
N ILE A 869 -28.09 -5.48 -18.65
CA ILE A 869 -27.71 -4.21 -18.01
C ILE A 869 -27.08 -3.26 -19.04
N TYR A 870 -26.16 -3.78 -19.86
CA TYR A 870 -25.48 -2.98 -20.86
C TYR A 870 -26.43 -2.49 -21.95
N ASN A 871 -27.27 -3.38 -22.51
CA ASN A 871 -28.24 -2.99 -23.55
C ASN A 871 -29.26 -1.98 -23.02
N SER A 872 -29.62 -2.05 -21.74
CA SER A 872 -30.44 -1.03 -21.08
C SER A 872 -29.77 0.35 -21.03
N ALA A 873 -28.44 0.39 -20.87
CA ALA A 873 -27.68 1.64 -20.92
C ALA A 873 -27.62 2.21 -22.36
N VAL A 874 -27.48 1.34 -23.37
CA VAL A 874 -27.55 1.73 -24.79
C VAL A 874 -28.91 2.37 -25.11
N ASP A 875 -30.00 1.76 -24.66
CA ASP A 875 -31.36 2.30 -24.85
C ASP A 875 -31.54 3.68 -24.21
N LYS A 876 -31.01 3.90 -22.99
CA LYS A 876 -31.04 5.20 -22.33
C LYS A 876 -30.30 6.27 -23.13
N LEU A 877 -29.07 5.97 -23.56
CA LEU A 877 -28.25 6.89 -24.37
C LEU A 877 -28.93 7.21 -25.70
N LYS A 878 -29.56 6.22 -26.35
CA LYS A 878 -30.28 6.40 -27.60
C LYS A 878 -31.51 7.31 -27.46
N ARG A 879 -32.27 7.19 -26.35
CA ARG A 879 -33.47 8.02 -26.10
C ARG A 879 -33.16 9.48 -25.78
N GLN A 880 -32.06 9.74 -25.09
CA GLN A 880 -31.76 11.05 -24.52
C GLN A 880 -30.69 11.84 -25.31
N GLY A 881 -30.00 11.21 -26.28
CA GLY A 881 -29.04 11.85 -27.18
C GLY A 881 -27.59 11.83 -26.68
N ARG A 882 -26.62 12.11 -27.58
CA ARG A 882 -25.16 12.07 -27.32
C ARG A 882 -24.63 13.17 -26.39
N THR A 883 -25.50 14.04 -25.88
CA THR A 883 -25.15 15.17 -25.00
C THR A 883 -25.05 14.79 -23.52
N ILE A 884 -25.26 13.53 -23.18
CA ILE A 884 -25.19 13.04 -21.79
C ILE A 884 -23.75 12.76 -21.39
N ASP A 885 -23.41 13.19 -20.17
CA ASP A 885 -22.20 12.76 -19.48
C ASP A 885 -22.22 11.23 -19.27
N LEU A 886 -21.25 10.55 -19.86
CA LEU A 886 -21.01 9.11 -19.72
C LEU A 886 -21.03 8.63 -18.27
N ALA A 887 -20.56 9.45 -17.33
CA ALA A 887 -20.55 9.11 -15.90
C ALA A 887 -21.96 8.93 -15.33
N SER A 888 -22.96 9.59 -15.92
CA SER A 888 -24.37 9.47 -15.48
C SER A 888 -25.09 8.22 -16.05
N LEU A 889 -24.56 7.60 -17.12
CA LEU A 889 -25.13 6.40 -17.75
C LEU A 889 -24.51 5.10 -17.21
N VAL A 890 -23.31 5.23 -16.65
CA VAL A 890 -22.49 4.15 -16.15
C VAL A 890 -22.65 4.11 -14.63
N ASP A 891 -23.55 3.24 -14.14
CA ASP A 891 -23.62 2.97 -12.70
C ASP A 891 -22.39 2.15 -12.28
N ILE A 892 -21.34 2.85 -11.86
CA ILE A 892 -20.08 2.27 -11.39
C ILE A 892 -20.24 1.48 -10.08
N SER A 893 -21.32 1.73 -9.33
CA SER A 893 -21.64 1.08 -8.05
C SER A 893 -22.36 -0.26 -8.23
N ASN A 894 -22.93 -0.51 -9.41
CA ASN A 894 -23.62 -1.76 -9.69
C ASN A 894 -22.64 -2.97 -9.64
N PRO A 895 -22.89 -3.96 -8.77
CA PRO A 895 -22.00 -5.11 -8.58
C PRO A 895 -22.09 -6.14 -9.71
N HIS A 896 -23.10 -6.07 -10.58
CA HIS A 896 -23.34 -7.02 -11.67
C HIS A 896 -22.70 -6.60 -13.00
N VAL A 897 -22.10 -5.41 -13.06
CA VAL A 897 -21.38 -4.91 -14.24
C VAL A 897 -20.01 -4.36 -13.85
N LYS A 898 -19.01 -4.72 -14.67
CA LYS A 898 -17.70 -4.06 -14.66
C LYS A 898 -17.40 -3.43 -16.01
N TRP A 899 -17.55 -2.11 -16.08
CA TRP A 899 -17.21 -1.31 -17.25
C TRP A 899 -15.70 -1.29 -17.50
N THR A 900 -15.32 -1.38 -18.77
CA THR A 900 -13.94 -1.22 -19.24
C THR A 900 -13.91 -0.24 -20.41
N ARG A 901 -12.71 0.14 -20.87
CA ARG A 901 -12.55 1.04 -22.02
C ARG A 901 -13.28 0.49 -23.25
N GLN A 902 -13.12 -0.79 -23.58
CA GLN A 902 -13.79 -1.42 -24.72
C GLN A 902 -15.32 -1.31 -24.62
N VAL A 903 -15.91 -1.66 -23.48
CA VAL A 903 -17.37 -1.64 -23.29
C VAL A 903 -17.93 -0.21 -23.28
N LYS A 904 -17.22 0.75 -22.67
CA LYS A 904 -17.60 2.18 -22.73
C LYS A 904 -17.53 2.71 -24.18
N SER A 905 -16.52 2.29 -24.95
CA SER A 905 -16.40 2.66 -26.37
C SER A 905 -17.54 2.09 -27.21
N SER A 906 -17.91 0.83 -26.98
CA SER A 906 -19.07 0.21 -27.64
C SER A 906 -20.39 0.89 -27.26
N LEU A 907 -20.55 1.33 -26.00
CA LEU A 907 -21.71 2.10 -25.56
C LEU A 907 -21.85 3.40 -26.36
N LEU A 908 -20.74 4.15 -26.49
CA LEU A 908 -20.69 5.39 -27.28
C LEU A 908 -21.02 5.17 -28.77
N ARG A 909 -20.70 4.00 -29.31
CA ARG A 909 -21.05 3.59 -30.68
C ARG A 909 -22.48 3.09 -30.82
N LEU A 910 -23.26 3.04 -29.73
CA LEU A 910 -24.62 2.48 -29.69
C LEU A 910 -24.69 1.02 -30.18
N GLN A 911 -23.62 0.26 -29.93
CA GLN A 911 -23.55 -1.14 -30.31
C GLN A 911 -24.26 -1.99 -29.26
N TYR A 912 -25.23 -2.80 -29.66
CA TYR A 912 -25.86 -3.80 -28.79
C TYR A 912 -24.98 -5.05 -28.69
N SER A 913 -25.06 -5.75 -27.56
CA SER A 913 -24.46 -7.07 -27.37
C SER A 913 -25.55 -8.14 -27.34
N GLN A 914 -25.20 -9.36 -27.77
CA GLN A 914 -26.05 -10.55 -27.64
C GLN A 914 -25.26 -11.67 -26.96
N TYR A 915 -25.96 -12.48 -26.16
CA TYR A 915 -25.38 -13.69 -25.58
C TYR A 915 -25.25 -14.78 -26.64
N ASN A 916 -24.11 -15.48 -26.68
CA ASN A 916 -23.88 -16.66 -27.51
C ASN A 916 -23.20 -17.77 -26.69
N ASP A 917 -23.84 -18.94 -26.62
CA ASP A 917 -23.31 -20.08 -25.87
C ASP A 917 -22.01 -20.63 -26.46
N GLU A 918 -21.79 -20.49 -27.76
CA GLU A 918 -20.56 -20.91 -28.45
C GLU A 918 -19.32 -20.14 -27.98
N HIS A 919 -19.51 -18.98 -27.35
CA HIS A 919 -18.43 -18.17 -26.80
C HIS A 919 -17.97 -18.68 -25.42
N ILE A 920 -18.74 -19.54 -24.73
CA ILE A 920 -18.20 -20.24 -23.56
C ILE A 920 -17.16 -21.22 -24.08
N ARG A 921 -15.92 -21.11 -23.64
CA ARG A 921 -14.75 -21.89 -24.11
C ARG A 921 -13.87 -22.33 -22.94
N ASN A 922 -13.06 -23.36 -23.13
CA ASN A 922 -12.07 -23.74 -22.14
C ASN A 922 -10.87 -22.79 -22.22
N SER A 923 -10.39 -22.37 -21.06
CA SER A 923 -9.22 -21.50 -20.95
C SER A 923 -8.32 -21.98 -19.83
N LEU A 924 -7.01 -21.96 -20.09
CA LEU A 924 -5.99 -22.20 -19.09
C LEU A 924 -5.77 -20.87 -18.34
N TYR A 925 -6.44 -20.75 -17.20
CA TYR A 925 -6.46 -19.52 -16.43
C TYR A 925 -5.14 -19.33 -15.68
N ARG A 926 -4.64 -20.39 -15.04
CA ARG A 926 -3.34 -20.47 -14.35
C ARG A 926 -2.73 -21.84 -14.64
N PRO A 927 -1.45 -22.10 -14.30
CA PRO A 927 -0.80 -23.35 -14.66
C PRO A 927 -1.58 -24.52 -14.04
N PHE A 928 -1.97 -25.46 -14.90
CA PHE A 928 -2.76 -26.64 -14.52
C PHE A 928 -4.15 -26.33 -13.93
N VAL A 929 -4.70 -25.15 -14.21
CA VAL A 929 -6.01 -24.69 -13.73
C VAL A 929 -6.88 -24.28 -14.92
N LYS A 930 -7.86 -25.13 -15.24
CA LYS A 930 -8.83 -24.87 -16.30
C LYS A 930 -10.05 -24.12 -15.76
N LYS A 931 -10.48 -23.09 -16.46
CA LYS A 931 -11.76 -22.40 -16.25
C LYS A 931 -12.51 -22.30 -17.58
N LYS A 932 -13.81 -22.06 -17.48
CA LYS A 932 -14.64 -21.59 -18.58
C LYS A 932 -14.44 -20.08 -18.75
N LEU A 933 -14.23 -19.65 -19.99
CA LEU A 933 -14.10 -18.26 -20.41
C LEU A 933 -15.25 -17.93 -21.37
N TYR A 934 -15.90 -16.79 -21.21
CA TYR A 934 -16.73 -16.21 -22.26
C TYR A 934 -15.83 -15.43 -23.24
N PHE A 935 -15.42 -16.09 -24.33
CA PHE A 935 -14.42 -15.62 -25.29
C PHE A 935 -15.05 -14.87 -26.45
N ASP A 936 -15.09 -13.55 -26.34
CA ASP A 936 -15.92 -12.66 -27.14
C ASP A 936 -15.24 -11.29 -27.33
N ASP A 937 -15.32 -10.70 -28.53
CA ASP A 937 -14.64 -9.42 -28.83
C ASP A 937 -15.27 -8.20 -28.17
N PHE A 938 -16.51 -8.34 -27.72
CA PHE A 938 -17.23 -7.31 -27.01
C PHE A 938 -16.87 -7.33 -25.52
N TRP A 939 -16.87 -8.51 -24.90
CA TRP A 939 -16.72 -8.69 -23.46
C TRP A 939 -15.30 -8.98 -22.97
N ASN A 940 -14.36 -9.27 -23.85
CA ASN A 940 -12.95 -9.27 -23.50
C ASN A 940 -12.35 -7.90 -23.84
N GLU A 941 -11.48 -7.36 -22.97
CA GLU A 941 -10.84 -6.07 -23.23
C GLU A 941 -9.93 -6.15 -24.46
N GLU A 942 -9.12 -7.22 -24.55
CA GLU A 942 -8.40 -7.57 -25.77
C GLU A 942 -8.25 -9.11 -25.87
N ARG A 943 -8.65 -9.68 -27.01
CA ARG A 943 -8.39 -11.10 -27.36
C ARG A 943 -7.04 -11.28 -28.05
N TYR A 944 -6.33 -10.19 -28.35
CA TYR A 944 -5.12 -10.17 -29.17
C TYR A 944 -5.28 -11.04 -30.43
N LYS A 945 -4.33 -11.93 -30.73
CA LYS A 945 -4.41 -12.88 -31.85
C LYS A 945 -4.90 -14.26 -31.43
N GLN A 946 -5.43 -14.42 -30.21
CA GLN A 946 -5.94 -15.72 -29.76
C GLN A 946 -7.11 -16.22 -30.60
N HIS A 947 -7.90 -15.30 -31.20
CA HIS A 947 -8.95 -15.63 -32.16
C HIS A 947 -8.43 -16.15 -33.52
N LEU A 948 -7.11 -16.09 -33.78
CA LEU A 948 -6.45 -16.72 -34.94
C LEU A 948 -5.67 -17.98 -34.55
N ILE A 949 -5.50 -18.23 -33.24
CA ILE A 949 -4.80 -19.40 -32.72
C ILE A 949 -5.81 -20.48 -32.31
N PHE A 950 -6.88 -20.09 -31.62
CA PHE A 950 -7.95 -20.96 -31.11
C PHE A 950 -9.35 -20.41 -31.49
N PRO A 951 -9.66 -20.16 -32.78
CA PRO A 951 -10.96 -19.59 -33.18
C PRO A 951 -12.15 -20.43 -32.74
N THR A 952 -12.07 -21.76 -32.86
CA THR A 952 -13.22 -22.68 -32.63
C THR A 952 -12.83 -23.87 -31.76
N TYR A 953 -13.83 -24.56 -31.19
CA TYR A 953 -13.63 -25.78 -30.41
C TYR A 953 -12.85 -26.85 -31.18
N ALA A 954 -13.09 -26.99 -32.49
CA ALA A 954 -12.36 -27.95 -33.32
C ALA A 954 -10.86 -27.62 -33.36
N THR A 955 -10.51 -26.33 -33.45
CA THR A 955 -9.09 -25.90 -33.49
C THR A 955 -8.35 -26.10 -32.17
N GLU A 956 -9.04 -26.10 -31.02
CA GLU A 956 -8.45 -26.41 -29.70
C GLU A 956 -7.99 -27.88 -29.59
N MET A 957 -8.60 -28.77 -30.37
CA MET A 957 -8.26 -30.20 -30.35
C MET A 957 -7.03 -30.53 -31.21
N GLU A 958 -6.60 -29.62 -32.09
CA GLU A 958 -5.50 -29.84 -33.03
C GLU A 958 -4.30 -28.90 -32.85
N ASN A 959 -4.51 -27.72 -32.27
CA ASN A 959 -3.46 -26.72 -32.13
C ASN A 959 -2.77 -26.80 -30.77
N VAL A 960 -1.50 -26.41 -30.75
CA VAL A 960 -0.68 -26.31 -29.54
C VAL A 960 0.04 -24.98 -29.56
N ALA A 961 0.13 -24.32 -28.41
CA ALA A 961 0.88 -23.10 -28.22
C ALA A 961 1.90 -23.24 -27.09
N ILE A 962 3.14 -22.82 -27.35
CA ILE A 962 4.14 -22.58 -26.33
C ILE A 962 3.87 -21.22 -25.71
N VAL A 963 3.64 -21.19 -24.40
CA VAL A 963 3.46 -19.97 -23.62
C VAL A 963 4.75 -19.68 -22.86
N THR A 964 5.22 -18.45 -22.91
CA THR A 964 6.43 -17.99 -22.19
C THR A 964 6.13 -16.73 -21.40
N SER A 965 6.93 -16.48 -20.35
CA SER A 965 7.02 -15.15 -19.75
C SER A 965 7.26 -14.08 -20.82
N ASP A 966 6.55 -12.95 -20.75
CA ASP A 966 6.79 -11.79 -21.62
C ASP A 966 8.04 -11.00 -21.19
N HIS A 967 8.49 -10.05 -22.00
CA HIS A 967 9.52 -9.11 -21.58
C HIS A 967 9.05 -8.28 -20.37
N GLY A 968 9.96 -7.99 -19.44
CA GLY A 968 9.70 -7.27 -18.19
C GLY A 968 9.07 -8.13 -17.08
N HIS A 969 8.97 -9.45 -17.28
CA HIS A 969 8.45 -10.38 -16.29
C HIS A 969 9.34 -10.39 -15.02
N ARG A 970 8.73 -10.22 -13.85
CA ARG A 970 9.45 -10.04 -12.59
C ARG A 970 9.91 -11.34 -11.97
N ALA A 971 9.12 -12.41 -12.14
CA ALA A 971 9.51 -13.74 -11.72
C ALA A 971 10.52 -14.35 -12.72
N PRO A 972 11.33 -15.34 -12.31
CA PRO A 972 12.22 -16.06 -13.21
C PRO A 972 11.49 -16.55 -14.48
N PHE A 973 12.21 -16.57 -15.60
CA PHE A 973 11.67 -17.01 -16.88
C PHE A 973 11.07 -18.41 -16.76
N SER A 974 9.86 -18.57 -17.30
CA SER A 974 9.16 -19.85 -17.32
C SER A 974 8.40 -20.04 -18.62
N THR A 975 8.08 -21.30 -18.93
CA THR A 975 7.30 -21.67 -20.10
C THR A 975 6.41 -22.87 -19.81
N LEU A 976 5.25 -22.91 -20.45
CA LEU A 976 4.28 -24.00 -20.40
C LEU A 976 3.58 -24.10 -21.77
N CYS A 977 3.25 -25.30 -22.24
CA CYS A 977 2.44 -25.45 -23.45
C CYS A 977 0.95 -25.61 -23.12
N THR A 978 0.09 -25.24 -24.06
CA THR A 978 -1.37 -25.38 -23.94
C THR A 978 -2.00 -25.67 -25.29
N ASN A 979 -3.09 -26.42 -25.33
CA ASN A 979 -3.96 -26.61 -26.48
C ASN A 979 -5.28 -25.84 -26.37
N ILE A 980 -5.46 -25.07 -25.30
CA ILE A 980 -6.62 -24.22 -25.06
C ILE A 980 -6.20 -22.77 -24.85
N ILE A 981 -7.17 -21.86 -24.86
CA ILE A 981 -6.95 -20.41 -24.78
C ILE A 981 -6.19 -20.05 -23.49
N PRO A 982 -5.02 -19.40 -23.56
CA PRO A 982 -4.30 -18.95 -22.37
C PRO A 982 -4.78 -17.57 -21.89
N GLU A 983 -4.89 -17.39 -20.57
CA GLU A 983 -5.09 -16.09 -19.95
C GLU A 983 -3.79 -15.27 -19.94
N LEU A 984 -3.89 -13.92 -19.97
CA LEU A 984 -2.76 -13.00 -20.04
C LEU A 984 -1.72 -13.23 -18.93
N HIS A 985 -2.15 -13.60 -17.73
CA HIS A 985 -1.32 -13.82 -16.56
C HIS A 985 -1.15 -15.30 -16.23
N LEU A 986 -1.17 -16.19 -17.23
CA LEU A 986 -1.03 -17.63 -17.02
C LEU A 986 0.17 -18.01 -16.13
N LEU A 987 1.34 -17.39 -16.29
CA LEU A 987 2.56 -17.78 -15.56
C LEU A 987 2.91 -16.87 -14.36
N ALA A 988 2.04 -15.91 -14.02
CA ALA A 988 2.32 -14.94 -12.97
C ALA A 988 1.03 -14.40 -12.32
N SER A 989 1.16 -13.67 -11.22
CA SER A 989 -0.01 -13.01 -10.64
C SER A 989 -0.45 -11.78 -11.43
N THR A 990 0.48 -11.11 -12.14
CA THR A 990 0.24 -9.80 -12.79
C THR A 990 1.09 -9.51 -14.02
N ASP A 991 2.12 -10.30 -14.33
CA ASP A 991 2.94 -10.12 -15.53
C ASP A 991 2.32 -10.88 -16.71
N ALA A 992 2.54 -10.37 -17.92
CA ALA A 992 1.95 -10.94 -19.13
C ALA A 992 2.73 -12.16 -19.63
N VAL A 993 2.07 -12.96 -20.47
CA VAL A 993 2.67 -14.08 -21.21
C VAL A 993 2.54 -13.91 -22.71
N GLN A 994 3.50 -14.45 -23.47
CA GLN A 994 3.48 -14.54 -24.92
C GLN A 994 3.19 -15.98 -25.36
N CYS A 995 2.49 -16.13 -26.48
CA CYS A 995 1.98 -17.39 -27.00
C CYS A 995 2.46 -17.58 -28.44
N PHE A 996 3.09 -18.72 -28.68
CA PHE A 996 3.66 -19.13 -29.96
C PHE A 996 3.00 -20.44 -30.40
N SER A 997 2.02 -20.36 -31.28
CA SER A 997 1.27 -21.54 -31.75
C SER A 997 1.98 -22.29 -32.86
N TYR A 998 1.67 -23.58 -32.99
CA TYR A 998 2.09 -24.38 -34.13
C TYR A 998 1.30 -24.01 -35.39
N TYR A 999 -0.03 -23.94 -35.28
CA TYR A 999 -0.94 -23.52 -36.36
C TYR A 999 -1.51 -22.12 -36.15
N ILE A 1000 -1.89 -21.50 -37.26
CA ILE A 1000 -2.68 -20.27 -37.35
C ILE A 1000 -3.85 -20.49 -38.29
N TYR A 1001 -4.94 -19.78 -38.04
CA TYR A 1001 -6.22 -19.91 -38.74
C TYR A 1001 -6.77 -18.54 -39.14
N ALA A 1002 -7.73 -18.54 -40.06
CA ALA A 1002 -8.70 -17.46 -40.17
C ALA A 1002 -9.64 -17.45 -38.95
N GLY A 1003 -10.33 -16.32 -38.72
CA GLY A 1003 -11.18 -16.14 -37.53
C GLY A 1003 -12.38 -17.11 -37.43
N ASP A 1004 -12.73 -17.79 -38.52
CA ASP A 1004 -13.76 -18.82 -38.59
C ASP A 1004 -13.21 -20.25 -38.40
N GLY A 1005 -11.90 -20.40 -38.18
CA GLY A 1005 -11.22 -21.69 -38.08
C GLY A 1005 -10.79 -22.31 -39.41
N THR A 1006 -11.02 -21.64 -40.53
CA THR A 1006 -10.53 -22.09 -41.85
C THR A 1006 -9.09 -21.65 -42.11
N ASN A 1007 -8.54 -21.97 -43.28
CA ASN A 1007 -7.20 -21.55 -43.71
C ASN A 1007 -6.11 -21.88 -42.67
N ARG A 1008 -6.05 -23.14 -42.25
CA ARG A 1008 -5.00 -23.62 -41.35
C ARG A 1008 -3.63 -23.56 -42.02
N HIS A 1009 -2.70 -22.84 -41.42
CA HIS A 1009 -1.31 -22.77 -41.87
C HIS A 1009 -0.34 -23.01 -40.71
N GLU A 1010 0.84 -23.53 -41.01
CA GLU A 1010 1.93 -23.63 -40.04
C GLU A 1010 2.50 -22.25 -39.75
N ASN A 1011 2.66 -21.97 -38.46
CA ASN A 1011 3.20 -20.71 -37.96
C ASN A 1011 4.73 -20.65 -38.01
N ILE A 1012 5.41 -21.81 -38.05
CA ILE A 1012 6.86 -21.83 -38.20
C ILE A 1012 7.23 -21.37 -39.62
N THR A 1013 8.17 -20.42 -39.70
CA THR A 1013 8.61 -19.83 -40.98
C THR A 1013 9.38 -20.85 -41.82
N ASP A 1014 9.24 -20.73 -43.14
CA ASP A 1014 10.03 -21.55 -44.07
C ASP A 1014 11.52 -21.14 -44.06
N TRP A 1015 11.80 -19.88 -43.69
CA TRP A 1015 13.16 -19.41 -43.40
C TRP A 1015 13.78 -20.18 -42.24
N SER A 1016 13.09 -20.28 -41.09
CA SER A 1016 13.57 -21.04 -39.93
C SER A 1016 13.78 -22.50 -40.30
N LEU A 1017 12.81 -23.12 -40.98
CA LEU A 1017 12.96 -24.49 -41.48
C LEU A 1017 14.24 -24.66 -42.32
N SER A 1018 14.53 -23.71 -43.21
CA SER A 1018 15.74 -23.74 -44.03
C SER A 1018 17.02 -23.63 -43.20
N GLN A 1019 17.05 -22.81 -42.14
CA GLN A 1019 18.21 -22.71 -41.23
C GLN A 1019 18.48 -24.05 -40.52
N PHE A 1020 17.43 -24.67 -39.98
CA PHE A 1020 17.54 -25.96 -39.29
C PHE A 1020 17.91 -27.10 -40.25
N GLN A 1021 17.31 -27.13 -41.45
CA GLN A 1021 17.64 -28.14 -42.46
C GLN A 1021 19.06 -27.98 -43.01
N ALA A 1022 19.56 -26.75 -43.13
CA ALA A 1022 20.95 -26.49 -43.50
C ALA A 1022 21.94 -27.02 -42.44
N LYS A 1023 21.58 -26.93 -41.15
CA LYS A 1023 22.44 -27.38 -40.04
C LYS A 1023 22.35 -28.89 -39.77
N TYR A 1024 21.15 -29.48 -39.83
CA TYR A 1024 20.90 -30.85 -39.35
C TYR A 1024 20.38 -31.82 -40.43
N GLY A 1025 20.15 -31.34 -41.65
CA GLY A 1025 19.70 -32.15 -42.78
C GLY A 1025 18.21 -32.00 -43.14
N LEU A 1026 17.86 -32.42 -44.36
CA LEU A 1026 16.53 -32.21 -44.96
C LEU A 1026 15.38 -32.97 -44.28
N ALA A 1027 15.68 -33.94 -43.41
CA ALA A 1027 14.67 -34.70 -42.68
C ALA A 1027 14.01 -33.91 -41.53
N VAL A 1028 14.59 -32.77 -41.12
CA VAL A 1028 14.02 -31.93 -40.07
C VAL A 1028 12.67 -31.37 -40.51
N SER A 1029 11.66 -31.59 -39.67
CA SER A 1029 10.32 -31.06 -39.82
C SER A 1029 10.09 -29.83 -38.93
N LYS A 1030 9.02 -29.08 -39.20
CA LYS A 1030 8.60 -27.96 -38.33
C LYS A 1030 8.17 -28.43 -36.93
N TRP A 1031 7.62 -29.64 -36.80
CA TRP A 1031 7.37 -30.23 -35.48
C TRP A 1031 8.65 -30.49 -34.70
N ASP A 1032 9.73 -30.92 -35.37
CA ASP A 1032 11.02 -31.09 -34.69
C ASP A 1032 11.53 -29.74 -34.17
N ILE A 1033 11.41 -28.67 -34.97
CA ILE A 1033 11.75 -27.30 -34.53
C ILE A 1033 10.89 -26.88 -33.33
N PHE A 1034 9.58 -27.13 -33.37
CA PHE A 1034 8.66 -26.77 -32.28
C PHE A 1034 9.02 -27.46 -30.95
N HIS A 1035 9.29 -28.77 -30.98
CA HIS A 1035 9.73 -29.53 -29.81
C HIS A 1035 11.12 -29.09 -29.34
N TYR A 1036 12.05 -28.87 -30.26
CA TYR A 1036 13.40 -28.37 -29.97
C TYR A 1036 13.35 -27.04 -29.21
N VAL A 1037 12.53 -26.09 -29.68
CA VAL A 1037 12.32 -24.81 -29.00
C VAL A 1037 11.81 -25.04 -27.57
N TYR A 1038 10.81 -25.91 -27.40
CA TYR A 1038 10.27 -26.19 -26.07
C TYR A 1038 11.30 -26.79 -25.11
N ALA A 1039 12.19 -27.67 -25.59
CA ALA A 1039 13.30 -28.21 -24.81
C ALA A 1039 14.34 -27.13 -24.44
N MET A 1040 14.80 -26.32 -25.41
CA MET A 1040 15.76 -25.25 -25.13
C MET A 1040 15.22 -24.23 -24.13
N LEU A 1041 13.93 -23.92 -24.21
CA LEU A 1041 13.26 -23.07 -23.23
C LEU A 1041 13.17 -23.70 -21.84
N HIS A 1042 13.39 -25.01 -21.68
CA HIS A 1042 13.49 -25.72 -20.39
C HIS A 1042 14.93 -25.92 -19.92
N HIS A 1043 15.93 -25.73 -20.78
CA HIS A 1043 17.31 -26.03 -20.48
C HIS A 1043 17.85 -25.10 -19.37
N PRO A 1044 18.34 -25.63 -18.23
CA PRO A 1044 18.71 -24.82 -17.06
C PRO A 1044 19.88 -23.87 -17.36
N GLN A 1045 20.93 -24.35 -18.03
CA GLN A 1045 22.09 -23.51 -18.38
C GLN A 1045 21.73 -22.36 -19.34
N TYR A 1046 20.77 -22.55 -20.25
CA TYR A 1046 20.27 -21.47 -21.12
C TYR A 1046 19.50 -20.44 -20.29
N ARG A 1047 18.58 -20.89 -19.42
CA ARG A 1047 17.81 -19.99 -18.55
C ARG A 1047 18.69 -19.19 -17.58
N GLU A 1048 19.72 -19.83 -17.03
CA GLU A 1048 20.64 -19.21 -16.08
C GLU A 1048 21.54 -18.18 -16.76
N ARG A 1049 22.21 -18.56 -17.86
CA ARG A 1049 23.13 -17.67 -18.58
C ARG A 1049 22.44 -16.44 -19.15
N TYR A 1050 21.25 -16.62 -19.73
CA TYR A 1050 20.52 -15.55 -20.42
C TYR A 1050 19.37 -14.97 -19.57
N ALA A 1051 19.41 -15.13 -18.25
CA ALA A 1051 18.34 -14.69 -17.35
C ALA A 1051 18.01 -13.19 -17.52
N GLU A 1052 19.03 -12.33 -17.64
CA GLU A 1052 18.82 -10.89 -17.83
C GLU A 1052 18.35 -10.55 -19.26
N ASN A 1053 18.82 -11.26 -20.28
CA ASN A 1053 18.33 -11.10 -21.65
C ASN A 1053 16.84 -11.50 -21.76
N LEU A 1054 16.45 -12.63 -21.17
CA LEU A 1054 15.07 -13.16 -21.17
C LEU A 1054 14.08 -12.27 -20.41
N LYS A 1055 14.56 -11.42 -19.50
CA LYS A 1055 13.74 -10.37 -18.87
C LYS A 1055 13.51 -9.17 -19.79
N ARG A 1056 14.27 -8.99 -20.86
CA ARG A 1056 14.21 -7.78 -21.71
C ARG A 1056 13.66 -8.07 -23.10
N ASP A 1057 13.97 -9.24 -23.64
CA ASP A 1057 13.63 -9.65 -25.00
C ASP A 1057 12.85 -10.97 -25.03
N LEU A 1058 12.15 -11.22 -26.15
CA LEU A 1058 11.63 -12.55 -26.43
C LEU A 1058 12.81 -13.56 -26.53
N PRO A 1059 12.59 -14.84 -26.23
CA PRO A 1059 13.68 -15.82 -26.30
C PRO A 1059 14.28 -15.90 -27.72
N HIS A 1060 15.60 -15.99 -27.78
CA HIS A 1060 16.33 -16.28 -29.01
C HIS A 1060 16.96 -17.66 -28.86
N ILE A 1061 16.70 -18.55 -29.82
CA ILE A 1061 17.03 -19.96 -29.70
C ILE A 1061 18.31 -20.23 -30.47
N PRO A 1062 19.38 -20.74 -29.83
CA PRO A 1062 20.60 -21.08 -30.53
C PRO A 1062 20.41 -22.28 -31.44
N LEU A 1063 21.28 -22.45 -32.43
CA LEU A 1063 21.48 -23.72 -33.12
C LEU A 1063 22.61 -24.48 -32.44
N LEU A 1064 22.38 -25.74 -32.11
CA LEU A 1064 23.40 -26.64 -31.60
C LEU A 1064 24.39 -27.04 -32.68
N HIS A 1065 25.63 -27.32 -32.29
CA HIS A 1065 26.72 -27.74 -33.16
C HIS A 1065 26.49 -29.15 -33.72
N GLY A 1066 26.04 -30.07 -32.86
CA GLY A 1066 25.86 -31.49 -33.20
C GLY A 1066 24.41 -31.89 -33.44
N VAL A 1067 24.19 -32.75 -34.46
CA VAL A 1067 22.86 -33.30 -34.77
C VAL A 1067 22.31 -34.21 -33.67
N GLU A 1068 23.16 -34.94 -32.96
CA GLU A 1068 22.74 -35.82 -31.85
C GLU A 1068 22.12 -35.03 -30.70
N ALA A 1069 22.77 -33.94 -30.28
CA ALA A 1069 22.24 -33.04 -29.27
C ALA A 1069 20.91 -32.41 -29.70
N PHE A 1070 20.78 -32.03 -30.98
CA PHE A 1070 19.51 -31.55 -31.54
C PHE A 1070 18.41 -32.61 -31.42
N GLN A 1071 18.68 -33.86 -31.79
CA GLN A 1071 17.70 -34.95 -31.69
C GLN A 1071 17.30 -35.26 -30.24
N VAL A 1072 18.23 -35.14 -29.28
CA VAL A 1072 17.91 -35.24 -27.85
C VAL A 1072 16.93 -34.14 -27.42
N CYS A 1073 17.20 -32.89 -27.80
CA CYS A 1073 16.27 -31.78 -27.54
C CYS A 1073 14.89 -32.03 -28.16
N VAL A 1074 14.82 -32.52 -29.40
CA VAL A 1074 13.53 -32.83 -30.06
C VAL A 1074 12.75 -33.89 -29.28
N ARG A 1075 13.42 -34.99 -28.88
CA ARG A 1075 12.80 -36.07 -28.11
C ARG A 1075 12.29 -35.58 -26.76
N VAL A 1076 13.15 -34.94 -25.96
CA VAL A 1076 12.78 -34.46 -24.61
C VAL A 1076 11.71 -33.37 -24.70
N GLY A 1077 11.81 -32.47 -25.68
CA GLY A 1077 10.80 -31.44 -25.92
C GLY A 1077 9.42 -32.02 -26.26
N ARG A 1078 9.37 -33.13 -27.01
CA ARG A 1078 8.13 -33.86 -27.28
C ARG A 1078 7.56 -34.51 -26.03
N GLU A 1079 8.39 -35.19 -25.24
CA GLU A 1079 7.98 -35.84 -23.99
C GLU A 1079 7.46 -34.82 -22.97
N LEU A 1080 8.15 -33.68 -22.79
CA LEU A 1080 7.70 -32.58 -21.94
C LEU A 1080 6.36 -32.00 -22.41
N MET A 1081 6.21 -31.79 -23.72
CA MET A 1081 4.98 -31.22 -24.28
C MET A 1081 3.79 -32.16 -24.10
N ASP A 1082 3.96 -33.45 -24.36
CA ASP A 1082 2.93 -34.47 -24.13
C ASP A 1082 2.50 -34.53 -22.65
N LEU A 1083 3.48 -34.58 -21.74
CA LEU A 1083 3.25 -34.59 -20.30
C LEU A 1083 2.47 -33.36 -19.82
N HIS A 1084 2.82 -32.17 -20.30
CA HIS A 1084 2.19 -30.92 -19.87
C HIS A 1084 0.82 -30.68 -20.49
N LEU A 1085 0.57 -31.11 -21.73
CA LEU A 1085 -0.76 -31.04 -22.36
C LEU A 1085 -1.74 -32.02 -21.72
N ASN A 1086 -1.26 -33.21 -21.38
CA ASN A 1086 -2.05 -34.30 -20.83
C ASN A 1086 -1.92 -34.43 -19.30
N TYR A 1087 -1.69 -33.31 -18.60
CA TYR A 1087 -1.45 -33.30 -17.15
C TYR A 1087 -2.62 -33.89 -16.34
N GLU A 1088 -3.86 -33.76 -16.84
CA GLU A 1088 -5.05 -34.34 -16.21
C GLU A 1088 -5.18 -35.84 -16.49
N GLN A 1089 -4.43 -36.40 -17.43
CA GLN A 1089 -4.43 -37.82 -17.78
C GLN A 1089 -3.16 -38.53 -17.30
N ALA A 1090 -2.20 -37.79 -16.71
CA ALA A 1090 -0.99 -38.36 -16.15
C ALA A 1090 -1.30 -39.43 -15.10
N GLN A 1091 -0.41 -40.41 -14.98
CA GLN A 1091 -0.52 -41.42 -13.94
C GLN A 1091 -0.46 -40.76 -12.56
N GLU A 1092 -1.43 -41.06 -11.69
CA GLU A 1092 -1.50 -40.47 -10.35
C GLU A 1092 -0.30 -40.94 -9.50
N TYR A 1093 0.41 -39.98 -8.90
CA TYR A 1093 1.47 -40.29 -7.95
C TYR A 1093 0.87 -40.99 -6.73
N LYS A 1094 1.51 -42.05 -6.23
CA LYS A 1094 1.03 -42.82 -5.08
C LYS A 1094 1.28 -42.06 -3.78
N LEU A 1095 0.38 -41.13 -3.47
CA LEU A 1095 0.33 -40.43 -2.18
C LEU A 1095 -0.36 -41.31 -1.13
N GLU A 1096 0.01 -41.15 0.13
CA GLU A 1096 -0.64 -41.79 1.26
C GLU A 1096 -1.85 -40.97 1.68
N TRP A 1097 -3.02 -41.61 1.80
CA TRP A 1097 -4.27 -40.94 2.13
C TRP A 1097 -4.52 -41.12 3.63
N LEU A 1098 -4.44 -40.02 4.36
CA LEU A 1098 -4.66 -39.97 5.79
C LEU A 1098 -6.05 -39.40 6.04
N GLU A 1099 -6.99 -40.28 6.35
CA GLU A 1099 -8.36 -39.93 6.67
C GLU A 1099 -8.50 -39.61 8.17
N ASN A 1100 -9.29 -38.59 8.48
CA ASN A 1100 -9.67 -38.27 9.85
C ASN A 1100 -11.04 -38.89 10.16
N GLU A 1101 -11.03 -40.03 10.86
CA GLU A 1101 -12.25 -40.79 11.19
C GLU A 1101 -13.20 -40.04 12.15
N ASP A 1102 -12.75 -38.97 12.81
CA ASP A 1102 -13.57 -38.16 13.72
C ASP A 1102 -14.58 -37.25 13.00
N VAL A 1103 -14.45 -37.08 11.68
CA VAL A 1103 -15.35 -36.24 10.86
C VAL A 1103 -15.86 -36.99 9.62
N PRO A 1104 -17.06 -36.65 9.09
CA PRO A 1104 -17.54 -37.25 7.86
C PRO A 1104 -16.58 -37.01 6.68
N PHE A 1105 -16.29 -38.08 5.93
CA PHE A 1105 -15.45 -38.00 4.74
C PHE A 1105 -16.05 -37.02 3.71
N SER A 1106 -15.21 -36.16 3.13
CA SER A 1106 -15.61 -35.22 2.09
C SER A 1106 -14.51 -35.04 1.05
N TRP A 1107 -14.89 -34.99 -0.22
CA TRP A 1107 -14.00 -34.59 -1.32
C TRP A 1107 -13.90 -33.08 -1.51
N ARG A 1108 -14.77 -32.32 -0.83
CA ARG A 1108 -14.93 -30.89 -1.06
C ARG A 1108 -13.67 -30.13 -0.64
N VAL A 1109 -13.20 -29.26 -1.52
CA VAL A 1109 -12.06 -28.38 -1.28
C VAL A 1109 -12.55 -26.97 -0.99
N GLU A 1110 -12.40 -26.52 0.25
CA GLU A 1110 -12.57 -25.11 0.62
C GLU A 1110 -11.27 -24.36 0.39
N LYS A 1111 -10.18 -24.80 1.04
CA LYS A 1111 -8.84 -24.24 0.89
C LYS A 1111 -7.77 -25.23 1.33
N MET A 1112 -6.98 -25.73 0.39
CA MET A 1112 -5.88 -26.65 0.68
C MET A 1112 -4.71 -25.94 1.39
N LYS A 1113 -3.96 -26.67 2.21
CA LYS A 1113 -2.79 -26.16 2.93
C LYS A 1113 -1.65 -27.17 2.98
N LEU A 1114 -0.46 -26.77 2.56
CA LEU A 1114 0.76 -27.58 2.75
C LEU A 1114 1.17 -27.58 4.23
N THR A 1115 1.70 -28.72 4.69
CA THR A 1115 2.40 -28.78 5.97
C THR A 1115 3.67 -27.91 5.94
N ALA A 1116 4.17 -27.54 7.12
CA ALA A 1116 5.33 -26.65 7.24
C ALA A 1116 6.59 -27.20 6.54
N ASP A 1117 6.76 -28.52 6.56
CA ASP A 1117 7.83 -29.27 5.88
C ASP A 1117 7.49 -29.64 4.42
N ARG A 1118 6.28 -29.34 3.95
CA ARG A 1118 5.77 -29.60 2.60
C ARG A 1118 5.68 -31.08 2.21
N SER A 1119 5.75 -31.99 3.17
CA SER A 1119 5.66 -33.44 2.92
C SER A 1119 4.22 -33.94 2.75
N ALA A 1120 3.24 -33.15 3.18
CA ALA A 1120 1.83 -33.47 3.04
C ALA A 1120 0.98 -32.23 2.68
N LEU A 1121 -0.20 -32.49 2.11
CA LEU A 1121 -1.20 -31.50 1.72
C LEU A 1121 -2.52 -31.81 2.42
N VAL A 1122 -2.94 -30.92 3.30
CA VAL A 1122 -4.27 -30.98 3.92
C VAL A 1122 -5.29 -30.51 2.88
N ILE A 1123 -6.20 -31.40 2.49
CA ILE A 1123 -7.26 -31.11 1.51
C ILE A 1123 -8.42 -30.39 2.20
N ASN A 1124 -8.89 -30.98 3.29
CA ASN A 1124 -9.94 -30.47 4.19
C ASN A 1124 -9.81 -31.15 5.57
N GLU A 1125 -10.81 -31.00 6.45
CA GLU A 1125 -10.78 -31.61 7.80
C GLU A 1125 -10.78 -33.14 7.80
N SER A 1126 -11.29 -33.77 6.72
CA SER A 1126 -11.45 -35.22 6.62
C SER A 1126 -10.30 -35.93 5.90
N LEU A 1127 -9.52 -35.23 5.07
CA LEU A 1127 -8.52 -35.85 4.20
C LEU A 1127 -7.21 -35.04 4.12
N THR A 1128 -6.09 -35.74 4.33
CA THR A 1128 -4.74 -35.25 4.09
C THR A 1128 -3.99 -36.20 3.16
N LEU A 1129 -3.31 -35.66 2.14
CA LEU A 1129 -2.45 -36.42 1.23
C LEU A 1129 -0.99 -36.29 1.64
N ALA A 1130 -0.36 -37.36 2.11
CA ALA A 1130 1.03 -37.42 2.55
C ALA A 1130 1.96 -38.10 1.52
N GLY A 1131 3.27 -37.96 1.73
CA GLY A 1131 4.29 -38.57 0.88
C GLY A 1131 4.63 -37.76 -0.38
N ILE A 1132 4.44 -36.44 -0.35
CA ILE A 1132 4.80 -35.57 -1.48
C ILE A 1132 6.33 -35.49 -1.58
N PRO A 1133 6.94 -35.89 -2.71
CA PRO A 1133 8.39 -35.85 -2.88
C PRO A 1133 8.91 -34.41 -2.99
N SER A 1134 10.09 -34.13 -2.42
CA SER A 1134 10.69 -32.78 -2.47
C SER A 1134 10.92 -32.27 -3.89
N ALA A 1135 11.24 -33.16 -4.83
CA ALA A 1135 11.43 -32.85 -6.25
C ALA A 1135 10.19 -32.21 -6.90
N CYS A 1136 8.98 -32.46 -6.36
CA CYS A 1136 7.75 -31.81 -6.82
C CYS A 1136 7.84 -30.27 -6.81
N PHE A 1137 8.56 -29.71 -5.84
CA PHE A 1137 8.67 -28.26 -5.67
C PHE A 1137 9.78 -27.61 -6.50
N GLU A 1138 10.63 -28.41 -7.16
CA GLU A 1138 11.70 -27.93 -8.03
C GLU A 1138 11.17 -27.46 -9.39
N TYR A 1139 10.08 -28.06 -9.89
CA TYR A 1139 9.41 -27.58 -11.11
C TYR A 1139 8.61 -26.32 -10.82
N ARG A 1140 9.19 -25.16 -11.18
CA ARG A 1140 8.60 -23.84 -10.93
C ARG A 1140 8.16 -23.15 -12.21
N LEU A 1141 6.97 -22.54 -12.13
CA LEU A 1141 6.38 -21.68 -13.16
C LEU A 1141 6.20 -20.30 -12.55
N GLY A 1142 7.13 -19.40 -12.87
CA GLY A 1142 7.30 -18.13 -12.16
C GLY A 1142 7.77 -18.35 -10.72
N ASN A 1143 7.04 -17.80 -9.75
CA ASN A 1143 7.42 -17.83 -8.34
C ASN A 1143 6.85 -19.02 -7.55
N ARG A 1144 6.07 -19.91 -8.18
CA ARG A 1144 5.40 -21.04 -7.52
C ARG A 1144 5.73 -22.35 -8.22
N SER A 1145 5.72 -23.45 -7.48
CA SER A 1145 5.73 -24.78 -8.10
C SER A 1145 4.40 -25.06 -8.81
N ALA A 1146 4.38 -26.06 -9.69
CA ALA A 1146 3.16 -26.52 -10.33
C ALA A 1146 2.06 -26.88 -9.31
N LEU A 1147 2.42 -27.59 -8.23
CA LEU A 1147 1.50 -27.94 -7.16
C LEU A 1147 1.03 -26.72 -6.36
N GLU A 1148 1.92 -25.77 -6.07
CA GLU A 1148 1.55 -24.52 -5.37
C GLU A 1148 0.55 -23.67 -6.18
N TRP A 1149 0.56 -23.75 -7.52
CA TRP A 1149 -0.46 -23.13 -8.37
C TRP A 1149 -1.83 -23.78 -8.23
N VAL A 1150 -1.88 -25.12 -8.22
CA VAL A 1150 -3.13 -25.87 -8.00
C VAL A 1150 -3.72 -25.52 -6.63
N ILE A 1151 -2.89 -25.50 -5.59
CA ILE A 1151 -3.30 -25.15 -4.21
C ILE A 1151 -3.87 -23.73 -4.13
N ASP A 1152 -3.25 -22.78 -4.81
CA ASP A 1152 -3.65 -21.37 -4.78
C ASP A 1152 -4.96 -21.11 -5.52
N GLN A 1153 -5.27 -21.89 -6.55
CA GLN A 1153 -6.36 -21.60 -7.47
C GLN A 1153 -7.59 -22.47 -7.24
N TYR A 1154 -7.41 -23.73 -6.84
CA TYR A 1154 -8.50 -24.62 -6.44
C TYR A 1154 -8.88 -24.36 -4.97
N GLN A 1155 -9.46 -23.19 -4.72
CA GLN A 1155 -10.07 -22.80 -3.44
C GLN A 1155 -11.37 -22.05 -3.70
N VAL A 1156 -12.31 -22.15 -2.75
CA VAL A 1156 -13.52 -21.33 -2.78
C VAL A 1156 -13.13 -19.89 -2.49
N SER A 1157 -13.52 -18.98 -3.38
CA SER A 1157 -13.21 -17.55 -3.25
C SER A 1157 -14.42 -16.69 -3.64
N LYS A 1158 -14.45 -15.46 -3.11
CA LYS A 1158 -15.53 -14.51 -3.37
C LYS A 1158 -14.94 -13.16 -3.78
N ASP A 1159 -15.38 -12.65 -4.93
CA ASP A 1159 -14.97 -11.32 -5.39
C ASP A 1159 -15.61 -10.23 -4.51
N ALA A 1160 -14.78 -9.35 -3.93
CA ALA A 1160 -15.23 -8.36 -2.96
C ALA A 1160 -16.18 -7.30 -3.55
N ARG A 1161 -16.11 -7.02 -4.86
CA ARG A 1161 -16.96 -6.04 -5.53
C ARG A 1161 -18.32 -6.62 -5.90
N SER A 1162 -18.31 -7.74 -6.62
CA SER A 1162 -19.51 -8.34 -7.21
C SER A 1162 -20.23 -9.27 -6.25
N GLY A 1163 -19.52 -9.81 -5.25
CA GLY A 1163 -19.99 -10.90 -4.41
C GLY A 1163 -20.06 -12.24 -5.14
N ILE A 1164 -19.59 -12.35 -6.39
CA ILE A 1164 -19.56 -13.60 -7.15
C ILE A 1164 -18.64 -14.60 -6.46
N VAL A 1165 -19.16 -15.80 -6.22
CA VAL A 1165 -18.42 -16.93 -5.66
C VAL A 1165 -17.84 -17.76 -6.80
N SER A 1166 -16.53 -17.98 -6.77
CA SER A 1166 -15.81 -18.92 -7.62
C SER A 1166 -15.57 -20.19 -6.82
N ASP A 1167 -16.40 -21.21 -7.03
CA ASP A 1167 -16.28 -22.53 -6.42
C ASP A 1167 -15.67 -23.52 -7.44
N PRO A 1168 -14.51 -24.12 -7.17
CA PRO A 1168 -13.91 -25.12 -8.06
C PRO A 1168 -14.53 -26.52 -7.98
N ASN A 1169 -15.35 -26.80 -6.96
CA ASN A 1169 -15.89 -28.12 -6.71
C ASN A 1169 -17.01 -28.45 -7.72
N ASN A 1170 -16.95 -29.66 -8.28
CA ASN A 1170 -17.96 -30.16 -9.20
C ASN A 1170 -18.63 -31.40 -8.60
N LEU A 1171 -19.95 -31.33 -8.39
CA LEU A 1171 -20.74 -32.44 -7.82
C LEU A 1171 -20.78 -33.67 -8.74
N ASP A 1172 -20.63 -33.50 -10.05
CA ASP A 1172 -20.57 -34.63 -10.99
C ASP A 1172 -19.20 -35.31 -11.03
N ALA A 1173 -18.18 -34.71 -10.39
CA ALA A 1173 -16.80 -35.19 -10.39
C ALA A 1173 -16.09 -34.79 -9.09
N GLU A 1174 -16.65 -35.21 -7.95
CA GLU A 1174 -16.22 -34.74 -6.62
C GLU A 1174 -14.72 -35.00 -6.35
N GLU A 1175 -14.18 -36.13 -6.81
CA GLU A 1175 -12.77 -36.52 -6.60
C GLU A 1175 -11.77 -35.77 -7.49
N TYR A 1176 -12.24 -34.99 -8.47
CA TYR A 1176 -11.39 -34.45 -9.54
C TYR A 1176 -10.20 -33.64 -9.00
N ILE A 1177 -10.43 -32.74 -8.04
CA ILE A 1177 -9.39 -31.87 -7.50
C ILE A 1177 -8.34 -32.68 -6.74
N VAL A 1178 -8.80 -33.63 -5.92
CA VAL A 1178 -7.92 -34.47 -5.09
C VAL A 1178 -7.04 -35.37 -5.99
N ARG A 1179 -7.62 -35.99 -7.01
CA ARG A 1179 -6.84 -36.78 -7.98
C ARG A 1179 -5.91 -35.92 -8.82
N LEU A 1180 -6.33 -34.71 -9.18
CA LEU A 1180 -5.49 -33.77 -9.91
C LEU A 1180 -4.19 -33.45 -9.15
N VAL A 1181 -4.23 -33.36 -7.82
CA VAL A 1181 -3.02 -33.19 -6.99
C VAL A 1181 -2.01 -34.29 -7.27
N GLY A 1182 -2.42 -35.56 -7.16
CA GLY A 1182 -1.52 -36.70 -7.42
C GLY A 1182 -0.96 -36.70 -8.84
N ARG A 1183 -1.75 -36.29 -9.84
CA ARG A 1183 -1.31 -36.18 -11.24
C ARG A 1183 -0.30 -35.05 -11.44
N VAL A 1184 -0.52 -33.90 -10.83
CA VAL A 1184 0.39 -32.75 -10.91
C VAL A 1184 1.70 -33.02 -10.16
N VAL A 1185 1.67 -33.81 -9.08
CA VAL A 1185 2.90 -34.31 -8.45
C VAL A 1185 3.72 -35.14 -9.43
N THR A 1186 3.10 -36.10 -10.14
CA THR A 1186 3.80 -36.89 -11.19
C THR A 1186 4.36 -36.00 -12.27
N VAL A 1187 3.56 -35.07 -12.81
CA VAL A 1187 4.01 -34.12 -13.84
C VAL A 1187 5.23 -33.34 -13.36
N SER A 1188 5.22 -32.86 -12.11
CA SER A 1188 6.33 -32.10 -11.57
C SER A 1188 7.62 -32.91 -11.47
N VAL A 1189 7.54 -34.13 -10.93
CA VAL A 1189 8.70 -35.02 -10.77
C VAL A 1189 9.26 -35.47 -12.12
N GLU A 1190 8.40 -35.86 -13.06
CA GLU A 1190 8.82 -36.27 -14.40
C GLU A 1190 9.41 -35.11 -15.20
N THR A 1191 8.87 -33.89 -15.06
CA THR A 1191 9.46 -32.70 -15.69
C THR A 1191 10.86 -32.43 -15.14
N VAL A 1192 11.08 -32.53 -13.82
CA VAL A 1192 12.42 -32.38 -13.22
C VAL A 1192 13.37 -33.44 -13.76
N ARG A 1193 12.94 -34.70 -13.85
CA ARG A 1193 13.75 -35.78 -14.41
C ARG A 1193 14.14 -35.52 -15.87
N LEU A 1194 13.16 -35.19 -16.73
CA LEU A 1194 13.38 -34.92 -18.15
C LEU A 1194 14.28 -33.70 -18.38
N VAL A 1195 14.14 -32.64 -17.57
CA VAL A 1195 15.02 -31.47 -17.63
C VAL A 1195 16.43 -31.81 -17.15
N GLY A 1196 16.57 -32.67 -16.15
CA GLY A 1196 17.87 -33.21 -15.71
C GLY A 1196 18.55 -34.02 -16.81
N ASP A 1197 17.82 -34.92 -17.46
CA ASP A 1197 18.33 -35.73 -18.59
C ASP A 1197 18.76 -34.83 -19.75
N LEU A 1198 17.98 -33.79 -20.06
CA LEU A 1198 18.33 -32.78 -21.07
C LEU A 1198 19.63 -32.05 -20.72
N ALA A 1199 19.76 -31.56 -19.49
CA ALA A 1199 20.93 -30.80 -19.04
C ALA A 1199 22.21 -31.63 -18.95
N HIS A 1200 22.08 -32.96 -18.81
CA HIS A 1200 23.21 -33.87 -18.86
C HIS A 1200 23.67 -34.16 -20.29
N ALA A 1201 22.71 -34.34 -21.21
CA ALA A 1201 22.99 -34.73 -22.58
C ALA A 1201 23.35 -33.54 -23.51
N VAL A 1202 22.88 -32.34 -23.18
CA VAL A 1202 23.15 -31.11 -23.92
C VAL A 1202 23.74 -30.10 -22.93
N THR A 1203 24.82 -29.45 -23.31
CA THR A 1203 25.58 -28.52 -22.47
C THR A 1203 25.84 -27.22 -23.21
N MET A 1204 26.28 -26.18 -22.51
CA MET A 1204 26.66 -24.91 -23.14
C MET A 1204 27.68 -25.05 -24.28
N LYS A 1205 28.57 -26.06 -24.23
CA LYS A 1205 29.54 -26.31 -25.31
C LYS A 1205 28.88 -26.70 -26.63
N ASP A 1206 27.64 -27.16 -26.59
CA ASP A 1206 26.90 -27.56 -27.77
C ASP A 1206 26.33 -26.37 -28.54
N TRP A 1207 26.32 -25.15 -28.00
CA TRP A 1207 25.89 -23.95 -28.73
C TRP A 1207 26.77 -22.72 -28.57
N MET A 1208 27.77 -22.77 -27.68
CA MET A 1208 28.79 -21.75 -27.54
C MET A 1208 30.03 -22.14 -28.34
N ASP A 1209 30.59 -21.20 -29.09
CA ASP A 1209 31.92 -21.39 -29.68
C ASP A 1209 32.96 -21.31 -28.55
N VAL A 1210 33.71 -22.39 -28.36
CA VAL A 1210 34.75 -22.49 -27.33
C VAL A 1210 35.94 -21.60 -27.75
N GLY A 1211 35.85 -20.30 -27.45
CA GLY A 1211 36.86 -19.30 -27.82
C GLY A 1211 36.53 -17.85 -27.47
N VAL A 1212 35.34 -17.54 -26.94
CA VAL A 1212 35.03 -16.21 -26.39
C VAL A 1212 35.27 -16.25 -24.88
N ASP A 1213 36.28 -15.51 -24.43
CA ASP A 1213 36.86 -15.52 -23.09
C ASP A 1213 35.83 -15.53 -21.95
N LEU A 1214 35.97 -16.50 -21.05
CA LEU A 1214 35.33 -16.54 -19.73
C LEU A 1214 36.00 -15.58 -18.73
N ASN A 1215 36.77 -14.59 -19.20
CA ASN A 1215 37.76 -13.88 -18.39
C ASN A 1215 37.80 -12.34 -18.51
N ASP A 1216 36.82 -11.68 -19.12
CA ASP A 1216 36.76 -10.21 -19.04
C ASP A 1216 35.66 -9.76 -18.09
N GLY A 1217 36.01 -9.83 -16.80
CA GLY A 1217 35.44 -8.94 -15.80
C GLY A 1217 36.16 -7.60 -15.85
N VAL A 1218 35.43 -6.56 -16.27
CA VAL A 1218 35.65 -5.14 -15.90
C VAL A 1218 34.30 -4.50 -15.68
#